data_AF-A0A8H7QN40-F1
#
_entry.id   AF-A0A8H7QN40-F1
#
_cell.length_a   1.000
_cell.length_b   1.000
_cell.length_c   1.000
_cell.angle_alpha   90.00
_cell.angle_beta   90.00
_cell.angle_gamma   90.00
#
_symmetry.space_group_name_H-M   'P 1'
#
loop_
_entity.id
_entity.type
_entity.pdbx_description
1 polymer ?
#
loop_
_entity_poly.entity_id
_entity_poly.type
_entity_poly.pdbx_seq_one_letter_code
_entity_poly.pdbx_strand_id
1 'polypeptide(L)'
;MAVATNSPATHSIAELITEFHKTTGNVPPPLIGATTTLVNQQIYLFGGRLQSTRQISNRVYILSLKTKTWKAVQTKNTPPAPRYFHSADHHKNHILFYGGMGVKKNQRGTEDLVTLNDLVFLDIQNMSWEYPNLVNQSLPNPRYAHISSLIKDRLIIIGGQDIHNQYLQDIHIFDIKKRQWCPPLSSRQHQYGAYRSAAVAVTPIEFTPPFAPSLDLLSDAFEDSQTTAEEVADISIHVYSNFSGPEVTRYLHTWKINNQHECVEMQDQSESISVGTTCPPALRFPTAFMCGQQFILAGPHFSPTSQQFQIWALDTNTFVWTKIEAGHALSRGAWLRGMLCQDSDRFIVFGHPERSMQMDYKDRVNSFEHLACVDIEIFGIYKPPRSTYSGFGQGLGLTLLKDPVLADLNIITVDNQHIGVNSAILAQRWPIIQPLLSSVLTPQAENSSFLDYDKRELRFPDTYVVLIAFLQFIYTDHLVTAQQHQPHILARLLFIADLFELPRLKALATHALHQMLNIQTATMIYESASLSNAVSLQIRALRVMINAKKMMQRQKLMEMNNRQQQQQQQQQQQQQQQQLPKKQPELPNDRPFSPPPTPASANSSRFLQKYDLNRQQQRQQQQQSLPSTPMSTISSFSSSQSSSNHYRSPSQRSLSTESHSAPAITTNTKQAIKLPNFRMRQASSTPQNSDGEYSPISSATSSPKITPSTSSSVNHKSSNTRSATSFWRQTTTSSGNSSLKKKSTTPSKSEGTTRMPAFNFIK
;
A
#
# COMPACT_ATOMS: atom_id res chain seq x y z
N MET A 1 -15.49 30.20 -40.80
CA MET A 1 -14.13 29.92 -40.31
C MET A 1 -14.14 29.96 -38.79
N ALA A 2 -13.65 28.91 -38.12
CA ALA A 2 -13.27 28.91 -36.71
C ALA A 2 -12.54 27.58 -36.42
N VAL A 3 -11.25 27.49 -36.75
CA VAL A 3 -10.47 26.28 -36.46
C VAL A 3 -10.15 26.27 -34.97
N ALA A 4 -10.77 25.36 -34.22
CA ALA A 4 -10.44 25.13 -32.83
C ALA A 4 -9.05 24.47 -32.75
N THR A 5 -8.04 25.26 -32.41
CA THR A 5 -6.68 24.77 -32.19
C THR A 5 -6.62 24.00 -30.88
N ASN A 6 -6.47 22.67 -30.98
CA ASN A 6 -6.22 21.81 -29.81
C ASN A 6 -4.92 22.21 -29.12
N SER A 7 -5.02 22.94 -28.01
CA SER A 7 -3.93 23.06 -27.05
C SER A 7 -3.75 21.72 -26.32
N PRO A 8 -2.51 21.26 -26.08
CA PRO A 8 -2.28 20.02 -25.34
C PRO A 8 -2.73 20.21 -23.90
N ALA A 9 -3.77 19.47 -23.49
CA ALA A 9 -4.29 19.52 -22.14
C ALA A 9 -3.20 19.07 -21.15
N THR A 10 -2.92 19.91 -20.15
CA THR A 10 -1.99 19.58 -19.07
C THR A 10 -2.66 18.59 -18.11
N HIS A 11 -2.61 17.30 -18.46
CA HIS A 11 -3.09 16.19 -17.63
C HIS A 11 -2.64 16.37 -16.18
N SER A 12 -3.61 16.42 -15.29
CA SER A 12 -3.32 16.60 -13.86
C SER A 12 -2.66 15.33 -13.34
N ILE A 13 -1.63 15.46 -12.51
CA ILE A 13 -0.96 14.30 -11.87
C ILE A 13 -1.97 13.45 -11.07
N ALA A 14 -3.10 14.03 -10.64
CA ALA A 14 -4.23 13.32 -10.06
C ALA A 14 -4.85 12.24 -10.99
N GLU A 15 -4.89 12.49 -12.30
CA GLU A 15 -5.41 11.56 -13.33
C GLU A 15 -4.44 10.38 -13.56
N LEU A 16 -3.14 10.62 -13.35
CA LEU A 16 -2.09 9.59 -13.42
C LEU A 16 -1.99 8.75 -12.14
N ILE A 17 -2.63 9.17 -11.04
CA ILE A 17 -2.67 8.44 -9.76
C ILE A 17 -3.93 7.56 -9.66
N THR A 18 -5.08 8.01 -10.19
CA THR A 18 -6.36 7.33 -10.01
C THR A 18 -7.11 7.13 -11.32
N GLU A 19 -7.19 5.88 -11.78
CA GLU A 19 -7.96 5.48 -12.97
C GLU A 19 -9.44 5.26 -12.62
N PHE A 20 -10.36 5.78 -13.43
CA PHE A 20 -11.80 5.54 -13.27
C PHE A 20 -12.36 4.53 -14.28
N HIS A 21 -13.20 3.62 -13.80
CA HIS A 21 -13.88 2.64 -14.64
C HIS A 21 -15.36 2.49 -14.24
N LYS A 22 -16.24 2.58 -15.22
CA LYS A 22 -17.61 2.07 -15.10
C LYS A 22 -17.61 0.56 -15.36
N THR A 23 -18.29 -0.20 -14.51
CA THR A 23 -18.44 -1.64 -14.66
C THR A 23 -19.65 -1.99 -15.51
N THR A 24 -19.64 -3.19 -16.10
CA THR A 24 -20.66 -3.65 -17.05
C THR A 24 -21.05 -5.11 -16.78
N GLY A 25 -22.00 -5.66 -17.53
CA GLY A 25 -22.50 -7.03 -17.35
C GLY A 25 -23.57 -7.11 -16.25
N ASN A 26 -23.54 -8.17 -15.44
CA ASN A 26 -24.51 -8.37 -14.34
C ASN A 26 -24.11 -7.56 -13.09
N VAL A 27 -24.07 -6.24 -13.20
CA VAL A 27 -23.71 -5.34 -12.09
C VAL A 27 -24.60 -5.63 -10.86
N PRO A 28 -24.03 -5.86 -9.66
CA PRO A 28 -24.80 -6.04 -8.44
C PRO A 28 -25.66 -4.81 -8.13
N PRO A 29 -26.89 -4.97 -7.61
CA PRO A 29 -27.68 -3.83 -7.14
C PRO A 29 -27.01 -3.16 -5.92
N PRO A 30 -27.44 -1.95 -5.51
CA PRO A 30 -26.94 -1.32 -4.30
C PRO A 30 -27.24 -2.17 -3.05
N LEU A 31 -26.20 -2.60 -2.33
CA LEU A 31 -26.27 -3.57 -1.23
C LEU A 31 -25.68 -3.03 0.08
N ILE A 32 -26.39 -3.31 1.18
CA ILE A 32 -26.01 -2.99 2.54
C ILE A 32 -25.34 -4.22 3.16
N GLY A 33 -24.15 -4.05 3.72
CA GLY A 33 -23.44 -5.13 4.43
C GLY A 33 -23.08 -6.36 3.59
N ALA A 34 -22.95 -6.23 2.27
CA ALA A 34 -22.33 -7.26 1.43
C ALA A 34 -20.82 -7.34 1.71
N THR A 35 -20.22 -8.50 1.44
CA THR A 35 -18.77 -8.67 1.43
C THR A 35 -18.21 -8.57 0.03
N THR A 36 -16.94 -8.14 -0.05
CA THR A 36 -16.14 -8.16 -1.28
C THR A 36 -14.77 -8.70 -0.93
N THR A 37 -14.36 -9.78 -1.59
CA THR A 37 -13.09 -10.48 -1.35
C THR A 37 -12.31 -10.57 -2.65
N LEU A 38 -11.05 -10.16 -2.63
CA LEU A 38 -10.16 -10.29 -3.79
C LEU A 38 -9.61 -11.72 -3.86
N VAL A 39 -9.56 -12.27 -5.06
CA VAL A 39 -8.97 -13.58 -5.38
C VAL A 39 -8.26 -13.43 -6.72
N ASN A 40 -6.93 -13.31 -6.70
CA ASN A 40 -6.13 -12.96 -7.88
C ASN A 40 -6.71 -11.70 -8.57
N GLN A 41 -6.85 -11.70 -9.90
CA GLN A 41 -7.46 -10.59 -10.67
C GLN A 41 -9.01 -10.61 -10.69
N GLN A 42 -9.67 -11.19 -9.69
CA GLN A 42 -11.13 -11.26 -9.58
C GLN A 42 -11.63 -10.79 -8.21
N ILE A 43 -12.74 -10.06 -8.18
CA ILE A 43 -13.42 -9.68 -6.94
C ILE A 43 -14.71 -10.48 -6.83
N TYR A 44 -14.82 -11.26 -5.76
CA TYR A 44 -16.00 -12.01 -5.39
C TYR A 44 -16.85 -11.14 -4.46
N LEU A 45 -18.14 -10.99 -4.78
CA LEU A 45 -19.14 -10.35 -3.94
C LEU A 45 -20.17 -11.38 -3.51
N PHE A 46 -20.52 -11.39 -2.23
CA PHE A 46 -21.51 -12.31 -1.67
C PHE A 46 -22.47 -11.61 -0.69
N GLY A 47 -23.72 -12.06 -0.75
CA GLY A 47 -24.78 -11.70 0.19
C GLY A 47 -25.18 -10.22 0.17
N GLY A 48 -25.38 -9.64 1.35
CA GLY A 48 -25.86 -8.28 1.55
C GLY A 48 -27.39 -8.18 1.55
N ARG A 49 -27.88 -6.99 1.92
CA ARG A 49 -29.32 -6.65 1.92
C ARG A 49 -29.60 -5.55 0.90
N LEU A 50 -30.56 -5.76 0.01
CA LEU A 50 -30.89 -4.80 -1.06
C LEU A 50 -31.39 -3.47 -0.47
N GLN A 51 -30.96 -2.33 -1.01
CA GLN A 51 -31.44 -1.00 -0.58
C GLN A 51 -32.96 -0.87 -0.79
N SER A 52 -33.45 -1.24 -1.97
CA SER A 52 -34.84 -1.02 -2.41
C SER A 52 -35.87 -1.92 -1.72
N THR A 53 -35.71 -3.24 -1.80
CA THR A 53 -36.69 -4.22 -1.28
C THR A 53 -36.45 -4.61 0.18
N ARG A 54 -35.30 -4.24 0.75
CA ARG A 54 -34.78 -4.77 2.04
C ARG A 54 -34.61 -6.29 2.10
N GLN A 55 -34.76 -7.01 0.99
CA GLN A 55 -34.52 -8.45 0.91
C GLN A 55 -33.04 -8.76 1.20
N ILE A 56 -32.77 -9.81 1.97
CA ILE A 56 -31.41 -10.31 2.19
C ILE A 56 -31.07 -11.31 1.08
N SER A 57 -29.82 -11.28 0.60
CA SER A 57 -29.29 -12.09 -0.49
C SER A 57 -28.32 -13.17 0.00
N ASN A 58 -28.21 -14.27 -0.75
CA ASN A 58 -27.07 -15.21 -0.76
C ASN A 58 -26.49 -15.38 -2.18
N ARG A 59 -26.75 -14.43 -3.10
CA ARG A 59 -26.21 -14.48 -4.46
C ARG A 59 -24.71 -14.20 -4.46
N VAL A 60 -23.99 -14.89 -5.36
CA VAL A 60 -22.58 -14.64 -5.67
C VAL A 60 -22.47 -13.87 -6.99
N TYR A 61 -21.60 -12.87 -7.01
CA TYR A 61 -21.20 -12.13 -8.21
C TYR A 61 -19.67 -12.10 -8.29
N ILE A 62 -19.12 -12.15 -9.50
CA ILE A 62 -17.67 -12.04 -9.75
C ILE A 62 -17.41 -10.89 -10.71
N LEU A 63 -16.53 -9.97 -10.34
CA LEU A 63 -15.97 -8.94 -11.22
C LEU A 63 -14.60 -9.38 -11.73
N SER A 64 -14.42 -9.38 -13.04
CA SER A 64 -13.09 -9.48 -13.66
C SER A 64 -12.40 -8.12 -13.63
N LEU A 65 -11.24 -8.00 -12.96
CA LEU A 65 -10.50 -6.74 -12.91
C LEU A 65 -9.84 -6.36 -14.24
N LYS A 66 -9.63 -7.33 -15.15
CA LYS A 66 -9.09 -7.10 -16.49
C LYS A 66 -10.12 -6.47 -17.44
N THR A 67 -11.38 -6.90 -17.35
CA THR A 67 -12.46 -6.48 -18.29
C THR A 67 -13.49 -5.54 -17.66
N LYS A 68 -13.42 -5.31 -16.35
CA LYS A 68 -14.40 -4.54 -15.54
C LYS A 68 -15.85 -5.05 -15.67
N THR A 69 -16.02 -6.32 -16.06
CA THR A 69 -17.32 -6.98 -16.23
C THR A 69 -17.70 -7.81 -15.01
N TRP A 70 -18.89 -7.55 -14.47
CA TRP A 70 -19.55 -8.38 -13.47
C TRP A 70 -20.29 -9.56 -14.13
N LYS A 71 -20.24 -10.73 -13.51
CA LYS A 71 -21.06 -11.91 -13.81
C LYS A 71 -21.81 -12.34 -12.55
N ALA A 72 -23.10 -12.65 -12.66
CA ALA A 72 -23.83 -13.32 -11.60
C ALA A 72 -23.59 -14.83 -11.72
N VAL A 73 -23.22 -15.50 -10.63
CA VAL A 73 -22.72 -16.89 -10.69
C VAL A 73 -23.66 -17.83 -9.95
N GLN A 74 -24.01 -18.94 -10.62
CA GLN A 74 -24.71 -20.06 -10.01
C GLN A 74 -23.69 -20.92 -9.24
N THR A 75 -24.05 -21.36 -8.04
CA THR A 75 -23.20 -22.17 -7.17
C THR A 75 -23.79 -23.57 -6.98
N LYS A 76 -22.92 -24.54 -6.73
CA LYS A 76 -23.27 -25.95 -6.47
C LYS A 76 -23.39 -26.20 -4.97
N ASN A 77 -24.06 -27.30 -4.60
CA ASN A 77 -24.43 -27.67 -3.23
C ASN A 77 -25.39 -26.64 -2.59
N THR A 78 -25.85 -26.91 -1.37
CA THR A 78 -26.79 -26.03 -0.65
C THR A 78 -26.11 -24.71 -0.28
N PRO A 79 -26.56 -23.56 -0.82
CA PRO A 79 -25.98 -22.26 -0.48
C PRO A 79 -26.32 -21.86 0.96
N PRO A 80 -25.45 -21.11 1.64
CA PRO A 80 -25.71 -20.59 2.98
C PRO A 80 -26.97 -19.72 3.03
N ALA A 81 -27.54 -19.61 4.23
CA ALA A 81 -28.65 -18.71 4.49
C ALA A 81 -28.30 -17.25 4.06
N PRO A 82 -29.26 -16.52 3.44
CA PRO A 82 -29.09 -15.11 3.09
C PRO A 82 -28.63 -14.27 4.26
N ARG A 83 -27.55 -13.49 4.06
CA ARG A 83 -26.88 -12.77 5.15
C ARG A 83 -26.23 -11.43 4.76
N TYR A 84 -26.14 -10.53 5.72
CA TYR A 84 -25.40 -9.25 5.62
C TYR A 84 -24.62 -8.95 6.92
N PHE A 85 -23.62 -8.05 6.85
CA PHE A 85 -22.66 -7.77 7.95
C PHE A 85 -21.92 -9.02 8.48
N HIS A 86 -21.66 -9.98 7.60
CA HIS A 86 -20.76 -11.13 7.81
C HIS A 86 -19.32 -10.74 7.37
N SER A 87 -18.31 -11.56 7.70
CA SER A 87 -16.96 -11.45 7.12
C SER A 87 -16.75 -12.42 5.96
N ALA A 88 -15.73 -12.15 5.13
CA ALA A 88 -15.38 -12.98 3.99
C ALA A 88 -13.87 -12.90 3.68
N ASP A 89 -13.17 -14.00 3.89
CA ASP A 89 -11.71 -14.06 3.96
C ASP A 89 -11.16 -15.12 2.99
N HIS A 90 -10.21 -14.77 2.13
CA HIS A 90 -9.65 -15.69 1.11
C HIS A 90 -8.50 -16.53 1.67
N HIS A 91 -8.53 -17.83 1.43
CA HIS A 91 -7.46 -18.77 1.76
C HIS A 91 -7.29 -19.83 0.67
N LYS A 92 -6.16 -19.78 -0.05
CA LYS A 92 -5.79 -20.76 -1.08
C LYS A 92 -6.88 -20.93 -2.14
N ASN A 93 -7.67 -22.01 -2.06
CA ASN A 93 -8.78 -22.31 -2.98
C ASN A 93 -10.18 -22.03 -2.41
N HIS A 94 -10.29 -21.35 -1.27
CA HIS A 94 -11.56 -21.11 -0.60
C HIS A 94 -11.76 -19.64 -0.24
N ILE A 95 -13.01 -19.20 -0.24
CA ILE A 95 -13.44 -18.03 0.53
C ILE A 95 -14.21 -18.53 1.75
N LEU A 96 -13.78 -18.13 2.93
CA LEU A 96 -14.39 -18.44 4.21
C LEU A 96 -15.35 -17.31 4.58
N PHE A 97 -16.61 -17.64 4.83
CA PHE A 97 -17.64 -16.69 5.27
C PHE A 97 -18.04 -17.01 6.71
N TYR A 98 -18.02 -16.02 7.60
CA TYR A 98 -18.39 -16.21 9.00
C TYR A 98 -19.49 -15.25 9.47
N GLY A 99 -20.50 -15.83 10.14
CA GLY A 99 -21.53 -15.11 10.88
C GLY A 99 -22.41 -14.19 10.04
N GLY A 100 -22.78 -13.03 10.62
CA GLY A 100 -23.66 -12.02 10.03
C GLY A 100 -25.09 -12.01 10.58
N MET A 101 -25.94 -11.17 9.99
CA MET A 101 -27.39 -11.16 10.21
C MET A 101 -28.11 -11.83 9.04
N GLY A 102 -29.05 -12.73 9.32
CA GLY A 102 -29.92 -13.38 8.34
C GLY A 102 -31.37 -13.44 8.82
N VAL A 103 -32.21 -14.20 8.11
CA VAL A 103 -33.62 -14.45 8.49
C VAL A 103 -33.87 -15.92 8.82
N LYS A 104 -34.72 -16.17 9.81
CA LYS A 104 -35.20 -17.51 10.18
C LYS A 104 -36.72 -17.50 10.24
N LYS A 105 -37.36 -18.48 9.60
CA LYS A 105 -38.82 -18.67 9.69
C LYS A 105 -39.18 -19.20 11.08
N ASN A 106 -40.09 -18.52 11.77
CA ASN A 106 -40.62 -18.98 13.04
C ASN A 106 -41.79 -19.96 12.83
N GLN A 107 -42.35 -20.48 13.93
CA GLN A 107 -43.45 -21.46 13.90
C GLN A 107 -44.75 -20.94 13.26
N ARG A 108 -44.90 -19.62 13.09
CA ARG A 108 -46.04 -18.96 12.42
C ARG A 108 -45.74 -18.63 10.95
N GLY A 109 -44.59 -19.04 10.43
CA GLY A 109 -44.16 -18.80 9.05
C GLY A 109 -43.61 -17.40 8.77
N THR A 110 -43.57 -16.48 9.76
CA THR A 110 -42.96 -15.16 9.57
C THR A 110 -41.44 -15.24 9.64
N GLU A 111 -40.76 -14.37 8.89
CA GLU A 111 -39.29 -14.29 8.86
C GLU A 111 -38.80 -13.32 9.94
N ASP A 112 -38.23 -13.87 11.00
CA ASP A 112 -37.66 -13.11 12.11
C ASP A 112 -36.14 -12.93 11.85
N LEU A 113 -35.60 -11.75 12.20
CA LEU A 113 -34.19 -11.42 12.02
C LEU A 113 -33.34 -12.14 13.08
N VAL A 114 -32.24 -12.77 12.66
CA VAL A 114 -31.34 -13.53 13.55
C VAL A 114 -29.87 -13.21 13.28
N THR A 115 -29.02 -13.33 14.29
CA THR A 115 -27.56 -13.38 14.12
C THR A 115 -27.08 -14.82 13.88
N LEU A 116 -25.91 -14.96 13.27
CA LEU A 116 -25.35 -16.23 12.83
C LEU A 116 -23.93 -16.44 13.41
N ASN A 117 -23.55 -17.70 13.61
CA ASN A 117 -22.19 -18.15 13.96
C ASN A 117 -21.71 -19.34 13.11
N ASP A 118 -22.34 -19.60 11.97
CA ASP A 118 -21.85 -20.62 11.04
C ASP A 118 -20.63 -20.10 10.27
N LEU A 119 -19.68 -21.01 10.06
CA LEU A 119 -18.52 -20.84 9.18
C LEU A 119 -18.78 -21.66 7.92
N VAL A 120 -18.72 -21.03 6.74
CA VAL A 120 -19.07 -21.65 5.46
C VAL A 120 -17.97 -21.39 4.44
N PHE A 121 -17.61 -22.40 3.66
CA PHE A 121 -16.55 -22.34 2.66
C PHE A 121 -17.18 -22.31 1.25
N LEU A 122 -16.59 -21.52 0.36
CA LEU A 122 -16.85 -21.57 -1.08
C LEU A 122 -15.57 -21.97 -1.80
N ASP A 123 -15.56 -23.14 -2.43
CA ASP A 123 -14.51 -23.57 -3.36
C ASP A 123 -14.60 -22.71 -4.63
N ILE A 124 -13.52 -22.00 -4.96
CA ILE A 124 -13.44 -21.07 -6.12
C ILE A 124 -13.20 -21.78 -7.47
N GLN A 125 -12.68 -23.01 -7.47
CA GLN A 125 -12.52 -23.83 -8.68
C GLN A 125 -13.85 -24.48 -9.05
N ASN A 126 -14.51 -25.11 -8.08
CA ASN A 126 -15.76 -25.83 -8.31
C ASN A 126 -17.01 -24.95 -8.23
N MET A 127 -16.92 -23.75 -7.65
CA MET A 127 -18.06 -22.89 -7.27
C MET A 127 -19.08 -23.63 -6.40
N SER A 128 -18.60 -24.45 -5.47
CA SER A 128 -19.39 -25.31 -4.58
C SER A 128 -19.27 -24.88 -3.13
N TRP A 129 -20.40 -24.94 -2.41
CA TRP A 129 -20.44 -24.69 -0.97
C TRP A 129 -20.01 -25.90 -0.15
N GLU A 130 -19.21 -25.65 0.87
CA GLU A 130 -18.72 -26.61 1.86
C GLU A 130 -19.03 -26.13 3.28
N TYR A 131 -19.28 -27.09 4.18
CA TYR A 131 -19.53 -26.83 5.60
C TYR A 131 -18.56 -27.68 6.44
N PRO A 132 -17.81 -27.09 7.39
CA PRO A 132 -16.96 -27.84 8.30
C PRO A 132 -17.81 -28.62 9.31
N ASN A 133 -17.36 -29.82 9.71
CA ASN A 133 -18.00 -30.57 10.78
C ASN A 133 -17.57 -29.99 12.15
N LEU A 134 -18.40 -29.12 12.71
CA LEU A 134 -18.15 -28.45 14.00
C LEU A 134 -18.94 -29.06 15.17
N VAL A 135 -19.43 -30.29 15.02
CA VAL A 135 -20.12 -31.02 16.10
C VAL A 135 -19.17 -31.18 17.29
N ASN A 136 -19.70 -30.99 18.51
CA ASN A 136 -18.98 -31.01 19.79
C ASN A 136 -17.89 -29.94 19.97
N GLN A 137 -17.81 -28.91 19.12
CA GLN A 137 -16.90 -27.78 19.31
C GLN A 137 -17.57 -26.60 20.06
N SER A 138 -16.78 -25.84 20.81
CA SER A 138 -17.22 -24.58 21.43
C SER A 138 -17.27 -23.46 20.37
N LEU A 139 -18.42 -23.30 19.72
CA LEU A 139 -18.64 -22.26 18.71
C LEU A 139 -18.63 -20.84 19.33
N PRO A 140 -18.16 -19.81 18.60
CA PRO A 140 -18.31 -18.43 19.05
C PRO A 140 -19.78 -18.00 19.08
N ASN A 141 -20.10 -16.98 19.88
CA ASN A 141 -21.46 -16.42 19.94
C ASN A 141 -21.93 -15.84 18.58
N PRO A 142 -23.20 -16.03 18.18
CA PRO A 142 -23.82 -15.46 16.97
C PRO A 142 -23.70 -13.94 16.88
N ARG A 143 -23.10 -13.45 15.81
CA ARG A 143 -22.65 -12.05 15.71
C ARG A 143 -22.68 -11.48 14.29
N TYR A 144 -22.67 -10.16 14.19
CA TYR A 144 -22.45 -9.41 12.95
C TYR A 144 -21.55 -8.20 13.19
N ALA A 145 -21.05 -7.59 12.11
CA ALA A 145 -20.16 -6.42 12.14
C ALA A 145 -18.93 -6.61 13.06
N HIS A 146 -18.52 -7.85 13.29
CA HIS A 146 -17.21 -8.22 13.79
C HIS A 146 -16.12 -7.85 12.78
N ILE A 147 -14.88 -7.83 13.24
CA ILE A 147 -13.72 -7.75 12.36
C ILE A 147 -13.22 -9.17 12.10
N SER A 148 -12.74 -9.45 10.88
CA SER A 148 -11.96 -10.64 10.58
C SER A 148 -10.53 -10.27 10.19
N SER A 149 -9.61 -11.21 10.34
CA SER A 149 -8.36 -11.20 9.61
C SER A 149 -7.85 -12.63 9.43
N LEU A 150 -7.12 -12.90 8.36
CA LEU A 150 -6.68 -14.25 8.01
C LEU A 150 -5.19 -14.26 7.69
N ILE A 151 -4.47 -15.24 8.25
CA ILE A 151 -3.03 -15.40 8.02
C ILE A 151 -2.59 -16.86 8.14
N LYS A 152 -1.59 -17.27 7.33
CA LYS A 152 -1.10 -18.65 7.22
C LYS A 152 -2.25 -19.63 6.98
N ASP A 153 -2.71 -20.33 8.03
CA ASP A 153 -3.86 -21.24 8.03
C ASP A 153 -4.82 -20.96 9.20
N ARG A 154 -4.91 -19.69 9.64
CA ARG A 154 -5.72 -19.23 10.78
C ARG A 154 -6.63 -18.08 10.39
N LEU A 155 -7.93 -18.21 10.67
CA LEU A 155 -8.91 -17.14 10.59
C LEU A 155 -9.15 -16.61 12.01
N ILE A 156 -8.96 -15.31 12.24
CA ILE A 156 -9.23 -14.65 13.51
C ILE A 156 -10.49 -13.79 13.38
N ILE A 157 -11.39 -13.92 14.35
CA ILE A 157 -12.63 -13.15 14.49
C ILE A 157 -12.54 -12.30 15.75
N ILE A 158 -12.77 -10.99 15.65
CA ILE A 158 -12.59 -10.02 16.74
C ILE A 158 -13.90 -9.24 16.97
N GLY A 159 -14.45 -9.38 18.17
CA GLY A 159 -15.60 -8.60 18.66
C GLY A 159 -16.85 -8.72 17.79
N GLY A 160 -17.49 -7.59 17.47
CA GLY A 160 -18.75 -7.50 16.75
C GLY A 160 -19.96 -7.22 17.65
N GLN A 161 -21.16 -7.48 17.16
CA GLN A 161 -22.43 -7.22 17.87
C GLN A 161 -23.34 -8.44 17.88
N ASP A 162 -24.05 -8.64 19.00
CA ASP A 162 -25.12 -9.63 19.15
C ASP A 162 -26.47 -9.12 18.59
N ILE A 163 -27.52 -9.94 18.64
CA ILE A 163 -28.87 -9.57 18.16
C ILE A 163 -29.49 -8.36 18.89
N HIS A 164 -29.00 -8.03 20.10
CA HIS A 164 -29.41 -6.87 20.88
C HIS A 164 -28.54 -5.61 20.63
N ASN A 165 -27.59 -5.67 19.68
CA ASN A 165 -26.58 -4.63 19.38
C ASN A 165 -25.51 -4.44 20.48
N GLN A 166 -25.40 -5.36 21.44
CA GLN A 166 -24.36 -5.33 22.48
C GLN A 166 -23.01 -5.72 21.86
N TYR A 167 -21.96 -4.97 22.20
CA TYR A 167 -20.61 -5.27 21.70
C TYR A 167 -20.01 -6.50 22.37
N LEU A 168 -19.55 -7.43 21.55
CA LEU A 168 -18.76 -8.58 21.98
C LEU A 168 -17.28 -8.17 22.10
N GLN A 169 -16.59 -8.73 23.10
CA GLN A 169 -15.18 -8.43 23.44
C GLN A 169 -14.27 -9.66 23.31
N ASP A 170 -14.81 -10.76 22.80
CA ASP A 170 -14.11 -12.01 22.59
C ASP A 170 -13.38 -12.05 21.23
N ILE A 171 -12.26 -12.74 21.22
CA ILE A 171 -11.42 -13.02 20.06
C ILE A 171 -11.40 -14.53 19.88
N HIS A 172 -11.74 -15.00 18.69
CA HIS A 172 -11.80 -16.42 18.35
C HIS A 172 -10.88 -16.72 17.18
N ILE A 173 -10.18 -17.85 17.25
CA ILE A 173 -9.27 -18.31 16.20
C ILE A 173 -9.79 -19.64 15.67
N PHE A 174 -9.89 -19.77 14.36
CA PHE A 174 -10.20 -21.02 13.67
C PHE A 174 -8.97 -21.53 12.93
N ASP A 175 -8.53 -22.75 13.26
CA ASP A 175 -7.49 -23.46 12.55
C ASP A 175 -8.08 -24.10 11.29
N ILE A 176 -7.71 -23.57 10.13
CA ILE A 176 -8.25 -23.98 8.82
C ILE A 176 -7.73 -25.37 8.42
N LYS A 177 -6.52 -25.74 8.86
CA LYS A 177 -5.94 -27.07 8.62
C LYS A 177 -6.67 -28.15 9.44
N LYS A 178 -6.93 -27.89 10.72
CA LYS A 178 -7.67 -28.82 11.61
C LYS A 178 -9.19 -28.77 11.43
N ARG A 179 -9.71 -27.72 10.78
CA ARG A 179 -11.13 -27.33 10.74
C ARG A 179 -11.76 -27.24 12.14
N GLN A 180 -11.03 -26.61 13.08
CA GLN A 180 -11.40 -26.53 14.51
C GLN A 180 -11.29 -25.10 15.07
N TRP A 181 -12.20 -24.72 15.95
CA TRP A 181 -12.07 -23.53 16.80
C TRP A 181 -11.10 -23.78 17.95
N CYS A 182 -10.22 -22.81 18.18
CA CYS A 182 -9.31 -22.76 19.32
C CYS A 182 -10.03 -22.22 20.57
N PRO A 183 -9.48 -22.38 21.78
CA PRO A 183 -10.04 -21.79 22.99
C PRO A 183 -10.26 -20.27 22.86
N PRO A 184 -11.35 -19.71 23.42
CA PRO A 184 -11.70 -18.30 23.24
C PRO A 184 -10.77 -17.38 24.02
N LEU A 185 -10.22 -16.37 23.34
CA LEU A 185 -9.38 -15.33 23.91
C LEU A 185 -10.27 -14.16 24.36
N SER A 186 -10.08 -13.67 25.59
CA SER A 186 -10.88 -12.56 26.14
C SER A 186 -10.10 -11.24 26.07
N SER A 187 -10.48 -10.30 25.20
CA SER A 187 -9.92 -8.94 25.26
C SER A 187 -10.59 -8.17 26.41
N ARG A 188 -9.92 -8.07 27.56
CA ARG A 188 -10.53 -7.61 28.82
C ARG A 188 -10.78 -6.09 28.92
N GLN A 189 -10.49 -5.32 27.86
CA GLN A 189 -10.32 -3.86 27.97
C GLN A 189 -10.99 -3.02 26.87
N HIS A 190 -11.39 -3.59 25.73
CA HIS A 190 -11.82 -2.79 24.57
C HIS A 190 -13.00 -3.37 23.78
N GLN A 191 -13.81 -2.47 23.18
CA GLN A 191 -14.92 -2.82 22.30
C GLN A 191 -14.50 -2.70 20.84
N TYR A 192 -14.59 -3.80 20.09
CA TYR A 192 -14.18 -3.87 18.69
C TYR A 192 -15.38 -4.15 17.77
N GLY A 193 -15.46 -3.42 16.65
CA GLY A 193 -16.48 -3.64 15.63
C GLY A 193 -16.21 -2.84 14.35
N ALA A 194 -16.63 -3.39 13.21
CA ALA A 194 -16.30 -2.91 11.87
C ALA A 194 -16.79 -1.49 11.54
N TYR A 195 -17.61 -0.85 12.39
CA TYR A 195 -18.01 0.55 12.25
C TYR A 195 -16.87 1.54 12.56
N ARG A 196 -15.95 1.15 13.44
CA ARG A 196 -14.95 2.00 14.11
C ARG A 196 -13.52 1.43 14.09
N SER A 197 -13.40 0.12 13.89
CA SER A 197 -12.17 -0.63 14.08
C SER A 197 -11.87 -1.52 12.87
N ALA A 198 -10.59 -1.68 12.55
CA ALA A 198 -10.11 -2.49 11.44
C ALA A 198 -8.84 -3.24 11.87
N ALA A 199 -8.75 -4.51 11.48
CA ALA A 199 -7.69 -5.44 11.88
C ALA A 199 -6.86 -5.87 10.67
N VAL A 200 -5.57 -6.08 10.87
CA VAL A 200 -4.77 -6.89 9.95
C VAL A 200 -3.82 -7.81 10.73
N ALA A 201 -3.80 -9.08 10.36
CA ALA A 201 -2.82 -10.05 10.85
C ALA A 201 -1.56 -10.02 9.96
N VAL A 202 -0.39 -10.14 10.57
CA VAL A 202 0.92 -9.94 9.96
C VAL A 202 1.91 -10.97 10.51
N THR A 203 2.69 -11.59 9.64
CA THR A 203 3.89 -12.33 10.01
C THR A 203 5.07 -11.37 10.02
N PRO A 204 6.01 -11.48 10.98
CA PRO A 204 7.34 -10.92 10.83
C PRO A 204 7.88 -11.23 9.43
N ILE A 205 8.28 -10.19 8.70
CA ILE A 205 8.86 -10.32 7.38
C ILE A 205 10.37 -10.34 7.57
N GLU A 206 11.01 -11.45 7.20
CA GLU A 206 12.46 -11.48 6.97
C GLU A 206 12.80 -10.41 5.94
N PHE A 207 13.41 -9.33 6.41
CA PHE A 207 13.64 -8.13 5.62
C PHE A 207 15.03 -8.20 5.00
N THR A 208 15.12 -8.05 3.68
CA THR A 208 16.35 -7.58 3.06
C THR A 208 16.66 -6.20 3.65
N PRO A 209 17.75 -6.05 4.43
CA PRO A 209 17.97 -4.86 5.24
C PRO A 209 18.10 -3.60 4.37
N PRO A 210 17.77 -2.41 4.91
CA PRO A 210 17.72 -1.19 4.13
C PRO A 210 19.15 -0.68 3.87
N PHE A 211 19.77 -1.20 2.81
CA PHE A 211 21.03 -0.72 2.26
C PHE A 211 22.22 -0.75 3.25
N ALA A 212 22.56 -1.95 3.74
CA ALA A 212 23.76 -2.17 4.56
C ALA A 212 24.93 -2.71 3.70
N PRO A 213 25.90 -1.87 3.27
CA PRO A 213 27.12 -2.33 2.60
C PRO A 213 28.13 -2.89 3.62
N SER A 214 27.70 -3.90 4.38
CA SER A 214 28.48 -4.57 5.43
C SER A 214 28.29 -6.10 5.38
N LEU A 215 28.08 -6.63 4.17
CA LEU A 215 28.35 -8.04 3.89
C LEU A 215 29.87 -8.20 3.83
N ASP A 216 30.48 -8.31 5.00
CA ASP A 216 31.87 -8.71 5.15
C ASP A 216 31.98 -10.19 4.74
N LEU A 217 32.25 -10.40 3.45
CA LEU A 217 32.28 -11.70 2.76
C LEU A 217 33.41 -12.63 3.25
N LEU A 218 34.16 -12.23 4.28
CA LEU A 218 35.19 -13.01 4.96
C LEU A 218 34.97 -13.09 6.48
N SER A 219 33.85 -12.56 7.00
CA SER A 219 33.43 -12.84 8.37
C SER A 219 32.82 -14.25 8.46
N ASP A 220 33.32 -15.08 9.38
CA ASP A 220 32.93 -16.48 9.53
C ASP A 220 31.49 -16.61 10.06
N ALA A 221 30.52 -16.55 9.15
CA ALA A 221 29.11 -16.82 9.42
C ALA A 221 28.84 -18.34 9.62
N PHE A 222 29.62 -18.97 10.49
CA PHE A 222 29.45 -20.33 11.00
C PHE A 222 28.62 -20.36 12.29
N GLU A 223 27.57 -19.53 12.38
CA GLU A 223 26.51 -19.72 13.37
C GLU A 223 25.32 -20.45 12.72
N ASP A 224 24.95 -21.59 13.30
CA ASP A 224 23.92 -22.49 12.78
C ASP A 224 22.53 -21.84 12.74
N SER A 225 22.19 -21.26 11.60
CA SER A 225 20.81 -21.02 11.18
C SER A 225 20.34 -22.13 10.23
N GLN A 226 20.45 -23.38 10.69
CA GLN A 226 19.58 -24.48 10.23
C GLN A 226 18.17 -24.36 10.85
N THR A 227 17.66 -23.13 10.97
CA THR A 227 16.25 -22.88 11.20
C THR A 227 15.49 -23.42 9.99
N THR A 228 14.85 -24.58 10.17
CA THR A 228 14.00 -25.17 9.14
C THR A 228 12.99 -24.13 8.69
N ALA A 229 12.88 -23.87 7.37
CA ALA A 229 12.12 -22.76 6.79
C ALA A 229 10.58 -22.83 6.97
N GLU A 230 10.11 -23.67 7.89
CA GLU A 230 8.74 -23.78 8.35
C GLU A 230 8.58 -23.58 9.87
N GLU A 231 9.62 -23.17 10.61
CA GLU A 231 9.44 -22.68 12.00
C GLU A 231 8.46 -21.51 11.99
N VAL A 232 7.29 -21.73 12.58
CA VAL A 232 6.13 -20.87 12.37
C VAL A 232 6.31 -19.61 13.22
N ALA A 233 6.93 -18.57 12.65
CA ALA A 233 7.07 -17.27 13.33
C ALA A 233 5.71 -16.75 13.85
N ASP A 234 5.71 -16.18 15.06
CA ASP A 234 4.53 -15.65 15.76
C ASP A 234 3.70 -14.71 14.89
N ILE A 235 2.40 -14.68 15.13
CA ILE A 235 1.44 -13.86 14.38
C ILE A 235 1.17 -12.57 15.15
N SER A 236 1.57 -11.43 14.60
CA SER A 236 1.18 -10.11 15.09
C SER A 236 -0.15 -9.70 14.48
N ILE A 237 -1.16 -9.35 15.28
CA ILE A 237 -2.37 -8.67 14.80
C ILE A 237 -2.31 -7.22 15.21
N HIS A 238 -2.43 -6.30 14.25
CA HIS A 238 -2.66 -4.89 14.53
C HIS A 238 -4.16 -4.57 14.36
N VAL A 239 -4.82 -4.09 15.42
CA VAL A 239 -6.16 -3.47 15.31
C VAL A 239 -6.03 -1.98 15.53
N TYR A 240 -6.29 -1.22 14.47
CA TYR A 240 -6.60 0.19 14.59
C TYR A 240 -8.07 0.36 14.98
N SER A 241 -8.36 1.29 15.89
CA SER A 241 -9.72 1.71 16.22
C SER A 241 -9.80 3.21 16.45
N ASN A 242 -10.94 3.83 16.11
CA ASN A 242 -11.23 5.20 16.50
C ASN A 242 -12.56 5.31 17.25
N PHE A 243 -12.57 6.12 18.30
CA PHE A 243 -13.79 6.54 18.97
C PHE A 243 -14.08 8.00 18.66
N SER A 244 -15.36 8.31 18.48
CA SER A 244 -15.84 9.67 18.22
C SER A 244 -16.51 10.19 19.48
N GLY A 245 -15.70 10.65 20.43
CA GLY A 245 -16.18 11.54 21.48
C GLY A 245 -16.19 12.99 20.97
N PRO A 246 -16.18 13.98 21.87
CA PRO A 246 -15.89 15.38 21.53
C PRO A 246 -14.53 15.52 20.83
N GLU A 247 -13.56 14.71 21.25
CA GLU A 247 -12.29 14.49 20.56
C GLU A 247 -12.24 13.08 19.95
N VAL A 248 -11.38 12.91 18.94
CA VAL A 248 -11.17 11.63 18.26
C VAL A 248 -10.05 10.87 18.96
N THR A 249 -10.40 9.98 19.88
CA THR A 249 -9.44 9.00 20.40
C THR A 249 -9.15 7.94 19.34
N ARG A 250 -7.91 7.47 19.31
CA ARG A 250 -7.39 6.50 18.36
C ARG A 250 -6.58 5.49 19.13
N TYR A 251 -6.76 4.21 18.84
CA TYR A 251 -5.95 3.17 19.45
C TYR A 251 -5.36 2.24 18.40
N LEU A 252 -4.06 1.95 18.50
CA LEU A 252 -3.42 0.85 17.78
C LEU A 252 -2.96 -0.20 18.78
N HIS A 253 -3.72 -1.29 18.85
CA HIS A 253 -3.36 -2.45 19.66
C HIS A 253 -2.62 -3.46 18.79
N THR A 254 -1.56 -4.06 19.34
CA THR A 254 -0.82 -5.16 18.74
C THR A 254 -0.87 -6.38 19.65
N TRP A 255 -1.43 -7.50 19.17
CA TRP A 255 -1.38 -8.79 19.87
C TRP A 255 -0.40 -9.73 19.18
N LYS A 256 0.41 -10.47 19.94
CA LYS A 256 1.17 -11.62 19.42
C LYS A 256 0.45 -12.92 19.77
N ILE A 257 0.17 -13.73 18.76
CA ILE A 257 -0.41 -15.06 18.88
C ILE A 257 0.65 -16.11 18.57
N ASN A 258 0.89 -17.00 19.52
CA ASN A 258 1.91 -18.04 19.43
C ASN A 258 1.45 -19.25 18.59
N ASN A 259 2.35 -20.21 18.42
CA ASN A 259 2.05 -21.46 17.71
C ASN A 259 0.99 -22.35 18.38
N GLN A 260 0.74 -22.20 19.68
CA GLN A 260 -0.33 -22.88 20.41
C GLN A 260 -1.70 -22.19 20.27
N HIS A 261 -1.78 -21.11 19.47
CA HIS A 261 -2.98 -20.26 19.24
C HIS A 261 -3.36 -19.38 20.44
N GLU A 262 -2.46 -19.19 21.38
CA GLU A 262 -2.66 -18.34 22.56
C GLU A 262 -2.12 -16.93 22.31
N CYS A 263 -2.77 -15.92 22.91
CA CYS A 263 -2.26 -14.56 22.93
C CYS A 263 -1.18 -14.42 24.01
N VAL A 264 0.09 -14.30 23.62
CA VAL A 264 1.23 -14.19 24.54
C VAL A 264 1.49 -12.75 24.97
N GLU A 265 1.28 -11.79 24.07
CA GLU A 265 1.56 -10.38 24.33
C GLU A 265 0.46 -9.48 23.77
N MET A 266 0.13 -8.40 24.49
CA MET A 266 -0.73 -7.32 24.02
C MET A 266 -0.04 -5.99 24.34
N GLN A 267 0.32 -5.24 23.30
CA GLN A 267 0.90 -3.91 23.40
C GLN A 267 -0.09 -2.85 22.91
N ASP A 268 -0.16 -1.72 23.62
CA ASP A 268 -0.74 -0.48 23.10
C ASP A 268 0.38 0.36 22.46
N GLN A 269 0.21 0.79 21.22
CA GLN A 269 1.15 1.61 20.44
C GLN A 269 0.57 3.00 20.10
N SER A 270 -0.46 3.43 20.82
CA SER A 270 -1.21 4.68 20.53
C SER A 270 -0.42 5.95 20.83
N GLU A 271 0.44 5.93 21.84
CA GLU A 271 1.35 7.05 22.14
C GLU A 271 2.43 7.19 21.05
N SER A 272 3.04 6.07 20.63
CA SER A 272 4.07 5.98 19.59
C SER A 272 3.64 6.66 18.27
N ILE A 273 2.36 6.52 17.90
CA ILE A 273 1.75 7.15 16.72
C ILE A 273 1.63 8.67 16.84
N SER A 274 1.38 9.17 18.05
CA SER A 274 0.84 10.51 18.30
C SER A 274 1.91 11.60 18.37
N VAL A 275 3.19 11.23 18.45
CA VAL A 275 4.32 12.17 18.60
C VAL A 275 4.63 12.87 17.27
N GLY A 276 4.01 14.03 17.04
CA GLY A 276 4.40 14.97 15.98
C GLY A 276 3.96 14.61 14.56
N THR A 277 3.16 13.55 14.37
CA THR A 277 2.70 13.10 13.05
C THR A 277 1.27 13.56 12.73
N THR A 278 0.94 13.72 11.44
CA THR A 278 -0.44 13.94 10.99
C THR A 278 -1.24 12.64 11.03
N CYS A 279 -2.01 12.42 12.08
CA CYS A 279 -2.86 11.23 12.23
C CYS A 279 -4.10 11.25 11.30
N PRO A 280 -4.62 10.08 10.87
CA PRO A 280 -5.90 10.00 10.16
C PRO A 280 -7.06 10.58 11.00
N PRO A 281 -8.10 11.15 10.38
CA PRO A 281 -9.29 11.58 11.10
C PRO A 281 -10.16 10.37 11.51
N ALA A 282 -11.29 10.61 12.17
CA ALA A 282 -12.26 9.55 12.49
C ALA A 282 -12.94 9.01 11.21
N LEU A 283 -12.31 8.03 10.57
CA LEU A 283 -12.90 7.26 9.47
C LEU A 283 -14.09 6.44 9.98
N ARG A 284 -15.09 6.20 9.14
CA ARG A 284 -16.22 5.29 9.42
C ARG A 284 -16.12 4.06 8.52
N PHE A 285 -16.54 2.90 9.03
CA PHE A 285 -16.29 1.62 8.35
C PHE A 285 -14.84 1.46 7.84
N PRO A 286 -13.82 1.68 8.69
CA PRO A 286 -12.44 1.55 8.26
C PRO A 286 -12.16 0.13 7.78
N THR A 287 -11.29 0.04 6.77
CA THR A 287 -10.72 -1.20 6.25
C THR A 287 -9.21 -1.12 6.40
N ALA A 288 -8.57 -2.23 6.78
CA ALA A 288 -7.13 -2.30 7.04
C ALA A 288 -6.48 -3.41 6.20
N PHE A 289 -5.29 -3.14 5.68
CA PHE A 289 -4.51 -4.06 4.85
C PHE A 289 -3.01 -3.83 5.08
N MET A 290 -2.17 -4.85 4.93
CA MET A 290 -0.71 -4.66 4.84
C MET A 290 -0.25 -4.62 3.39
N CYS A 291 0.67 -3.71 3.09
CA CYS A 291 1.51 -3.76 1.89
C CYS A 291 2.98 -3.62 2.31
N GLY A 292 3.75 -4.71 2.28
CA GLY A 292 5.09 -4.72 2.89
C GLY A 292 5.03 -4.36 4.38
N GLN A 293 5.77 -3.32 4.79
CA GLN A 293 5.81 -2.75 6.14
C GLN A 293 4.79 -1.61 6.37
N GLN A 294 3.84 -1.41 5.44
CA GLN A 294 2.88 -0.31 5.49
C GLN A 294 1.49 -0.84 5.87
N PHE A 295 0.98 -0.42 7.03
CA PHE A 295 -0.39 -0.63 7.47
C PHE A 295 -1.29 0.42 6.78
N ILE A 296 -2.02 -0.01 5.76
CA ILE A 296 -2.94 0.83 4.98
C ILE A 296 -4.30 0.85 5.67
N LEU A 297 -4.78 2.04 6.05
CA LEU A 297 -6.08 2.29 6.63
C LEU A 297 -6.93 3.14 5.68
N ALA A 298 -8.10 2.65 5.30
CA ALA A 298 -8.96 3.31 4.31
C ALA A 298 -10.43 3.34 4.71
N GLY A 299 -11.12 4.46 4.47
CA GLY A 299 -12.55 4.60 4.73
C GLY A 299 -13.11 6.01 4.46
N PRO A 300 -14.44 6.17 4.38
CA PRO A 300 -15.08 7.48 4.31
C PRO A 300 -14.84 8.32 5.57
N HIS A 301 -14.53 9.60 5.36
CA HIS A 301 -14.46 10.63 6.39
C HIS A 301 -15.53 11.69 6.15
N PHE A 302 -16.16 12.12 7.25
CA PHE A 302 -17.16 13.18 7.29
C PHE A 302 -16.71 14.27 8.28
N SER A 303 -16.60 15.49 7.78
CA SER A 303 -16.56 16.72 8.58
C SER A 303 -17.62 17.71 8.06
N PRO A 304 -17.92 18.81 8.79
CA PRO A 304 -18.80 19.86 8.29
C PRO A 304 -18.32 20.53 6.99
N THR A 305 -17.03 20.40 6.65
CA THR A 305 -16.38 21.05 5.51
C THR A 305 -15.93 20.08 4.42
N SER A 306 -15.99 18.76 4.65
CA SER A 306 -15.46 17.77 3.71
C SER A 306 -16.11 16.39 3.86
N GLN A 307 -16.47 15.79 2.74
CA GLN A 307 -16.92 14.40 2.63
C GLN A 307 -16.07 13.74 1.55
N GLN A 308 -15.19 12.82 1.94
CA GLN A 308 -14.22 12.18 1.03
C GLN A 308 -13.83 10.80 1.54
N PHE A 309 -13.54 9.88 0.63
CA PHE A 309 -12.95 8.59 1.01
C PHE A 309 -11.44 8.78 1.13
N GLN A 310 -10.90 8.52 2.31
CA GLN A 310 -9.49 8.73 2.60
C GLN A 310 -8.76 7.40 2.70
N ILE A 311 -7.52 7.40 2.21
CA ILE A 311 -6.58 6.30 2.33
C ILE A 311 -5.35 6.87 3.02
N TRP A 312 -4.86 6.16 4.04
CA TRP A 312 -3.71 6.50 4.85
C TRP A 312 -2.81 5.28 4.97
N ALA A 313 -1.52 5.49 5.14
CA ALA A 313 -0.56 4.43 5.42
C ALA A 313 0.28 4.78 6.65
N LEU A 314 0.47 3.80 7.52
CA LEU A 314 1.33 3.85 8.69
C LEU A 314 2.53 2.94 8.44
N ASP A 315 3.73 3.52 8.50
CA ASP A 315 4.97 2.75 8.56
C ASP A 315 5.06 2.04 9.92
N THR A 316 5.11 0.71 9.94
CA THR A 316 5.15 -0.06 11.19
C THR A 316 6.51 -0.01 11.90
N ASN A 317 7.56 0.53 11.26
CA ASN A 317 8.89 0.69 11.86
C ASN A 317 9.05 2.06 12.52
N THR A 318 8.56 3.13 11.86
CA THR A 318 8.70 4.51 12.34
C THR A 318 7.45 5.07 13.02
N PHE A 319 6.32 4.36 12.95
CA PHE A 319 4.99 4.78 13.40
C PHE A 319 4.50 6.13 12.79
N VAL A 320 5.06 6.52 11.64
CA VAL A 320 4.66 7.75 10.92
C VAL A 320 3.48 7.50 9.97
N TRP A 321 2.42 8.27 10.14
CA TRP A 321 1.28 8.32 9.20
C TRP A 321 1.56 9.20 7.98
N THR A 322 1.32 8.66 6.79
CA THR A 322 1.29 9.37 5.51
C THR A 322 -0.11 9.30 4.90
N LYS A 323 -0.66 10.42 4.42
CA LYS A 323 -1.92 10.44 3.65
C LYS A 323 -1.65 10.06 2.19
N ILE A 324 -2.41 9.10 1.66
CA ILE A 324 -2.40 8.77 0.23
C ILE A 324 -3.37 9.71 -0.50
N GLU A 325 -2.81 10.73 -1.15
CA GLU A 325 -3.54 11.71 -1.95
C GLU A 325 -3.96 11.14 -3.31
N ALA A 326 -5.05 10.36 -3.33
CA ALA A 326 -5.69 9.80 -4.54
C ALA A 326 -6.31 10.84 -5.51
N GLY A 327 -5.81 12.08 -5.50
CA GLY A 327 -6.33 13.19 -6.30
C GLY A 327 -7.75 13.63 -5.93
N HIS A 328 -8.37 14.43 -6.80
CA HIS A 328 -9.77 14.85 -6.64
C HIS A 328 -10.78 13.72 -6.84
N ALA A 329 -10.35 12.58 -7.37
CA ALA A 329 -11.16 11.40 -7.70
C ALA A 329 -12.06 10.96 -6.52
N LEU A 330 -11.50 10.82 -5.33
CA LEU A 330 -12.21 10.34 -4.14
C LEU A 330 -12.78 11.48 -3.26
N SER A 331 -12.68 12.74 -3.72
CA SER A 331 -13.22 13.93 -3.04
C SER A 331 -14.66 14.31 -3.44
N ARG A 332 -15.25 13.59 -4.40
CA ARG A 332 -16.65 13.73 -4.84
C ARG A 332 -17.22 12.35 -5.13
N GLY A 333 -18.55 12.20 -4.97
CA GLY A 333 -19.23 10.93 -5.14
C GLY A 333 -19.31 10.08 -3.87
N ALA A 334 -20.09 9.02 -3.92
CA ALA A 334 -20.32 8.09 -2.82
C ALA A 334 -19.36 6.90 -2.93
N TRP A 335 -18.17 7.05 -2.36
CA TRP A 335 -17.14 6.01 -2.24
C TRP A 335 -17.13 5.47 -0.81
N LEU A 336 -17.37 4.16 -0.63
CA LEU A 336 -17.64 3.59 0.71
C LEU A 336 -16.97 2.24 1.00
N ARG A 337 -16.47 1.51 -0.01
CA ARG A 337 -15.75 0.23 0.17
C ARG A 337 -14.43 0.22 -0.58
N GLY A 338 -13.33 0.07 0.15
CA GLY A 338 -11.99 -0.13 -0.40
C GLY A 338 -11.50 -1.57 -0.33
N MET A 339 -10.50 -1.92 -1.14
CA MET A 339 -9.62 -3.07 -0.94
C MET A 339 -8.23 -2.85 -1.55
N LEU A 340 -7.23 -3.54 -0.99
CA LEU A 340 -5.89 -3.62 -1.56
C LEU A 340 -5.77 -4.77 -2.57
N CYS A 341 -5.23 -4.49 -3.75
CA CYS A 341 -4.79 -5.48 -4.73
C CYS A 341 -3.27 -5.69 -4.63
N GLN A 342 -2.87 -6.64 -3.76
CA GLN A 342 -1.46 -6.89 -3.40
C GLN A 342 -0.59 -7.43 -4.54
N ASP A 343 -1.18 -7.99 -5.60
CA ASP A 343 -0.44 -8.54 -6.76
C ASP A 343 -0.15 -7.50 -7.84
N SER A 344 -0.62 -6.25 -7.65
CA SER A 344 -0.48 -5.17 -8.62
C SER A 344 -0.38 -3.78 -7.96
N ASP A 345 0.02 -3.72 -6.69
CA ASP A 345 0.23 -2.52 -5.86
C ASP A 345 -0.77 -1.38 -6.10
N ARG A 346 -2.06 -1.74 -6.13
CA ARG A 346 -3.19 -0.84 -6.44
C ARG A 346 -4.29 -0.97 -5.40
N PHE A 347 -4.85 0.16 -4.98
CA PHE A 347 -5.99 0.22 -4.06
C PHE A 347 -7.28 0.51 -4.83
N ILE A 348 -8.28 -0.35 -4.71
CA ILE A 348 -9.53 -0.28 -5.48
C ILE A 348 -10.66 0.20 -4.57
N VAL A 349 -11.41 1.22 -5.01
CA VAL A 349 -12.55 1.78 -4.26
C VAL A 349 -13.83 1.68 -5.09
N PHE A 350 -14.87 1.08 -4.53
CA PHE A 350 -16.20 1.00 -5.13
C PHE A 350 -17.10 2.16 -4.70
N GLY A 351 -17.95 2.60 -5.63
CA GLY A 351 -18.87 3.71 -5.40
C GLY A 351 -19.58 4.22 -6.64
N HIS A 352 -19.99 5.49 -6.59
CA HIS A 352 -20.59 6.20 -7.72
C HIS A 352 -20.19 7.69 -7.70
N PRO A 353 -19.62 8.26 -8.79
CA PRO A 353 -19.02 9.60 -8.78
C PRO A 353 -20.02 10.75 -8.53
N GLU A 354 -21.30 10.54 -8.85
CA GLU A 354 -22.35 11.59 -8.76
C GLU A 354 -23.26 11.46 -7.53
N ARG A 355 -23.19 10.37 -6.76
CA ARG A 355 -24.06 10.15 -5.59
C ARG A 355 -23.53 10.87 -4.36
N SER A 356 -24.43 11.30 -3.46
CA SER A 356 -24.02 11.93 -2.20
C SER A 356 -23.51 10.90 -1.21
N MET A 357 -22.24 11.03 -0.80
CA MET A 357 -21.63 10.16 0.22
C MET A 357 -22.42 10.17 1.52
N GLN A 358 -22.99 11.32 1.93
CA GLN A 358 -23.81 11.42 3.14
C GLN A 358 -25.08 10.57 3.08
N MET A 359 -25.75 10.49 1.92
CA MET A 359 -26.99 9.72 1.76
C MET A 359 -26.70 8.22 1.74
N ASP A 360 -25.72 7.79 0.93
CA ASP A 360 -25.36 6.37 0.83
C ASP A 360 -24.75 5.84 2.13
N TYR A 361 -24.00 6.67 2.87
CA TYR A 361 -23.51 6.33 4.21
C TYR A 361 -24.64 6.19 5.24
N LYS A 362 -25.64 7.07 5.22
CA LYS A 362 -26.81 7.00 6.12
C LYS A 362 -27.57 5.68 5.94
N ASP A 363 -27.79 5.27 4.69
CA ASP A 363 -28.43 3.98 4.37
C ASP A 363 -27.46 2.78 4.49
N ARG A 364 -26.15 3.04 4.62
CA ARG A 364 -25.04 2.07 4.67
C ARG A 364 -24.89 1.24 3.38
N VAL A 365 -25.15 1.87 2.24
CA VAL A 365 -25.28 1.26 0.91
C VAL A 365 -23.98 1.35 0.13
N ASN A 366 -23.53 0.24 -0.43
CA ASN A 366 -22.44 0.23 -1.41
C ASN A 366 -23.03 0.11 -2.82
N SER A 367 -22.60 0.96 -3.75
CA SER A 367 -22.77 0.74 -5.20
C SER A 367 -21.52 0.06 -5.77
N PHE A 368 -21.73 -0.79 -6.76
CA PHE A 368 -20.69 -1.56 -7.46
C PHE A 368 -20.59 -1.16 -8.94
N GLU A 369 -21.30 -0.10 -9.32
CA GLU A 369 -21.40 0.39 -10.71
C GLU A 369 -20.08 1.01 -11.20
N HIS A 370 -19.36 1.71 -10.32
CA HIS A 370 -18.08 2.33 -10.65
C HIS A 370 -16.99 1.89 -9.68
N LEU A 371 -15.76 1.85 -10.19
CA LEU A 371 -14.56 1.64 -9.39
C LEU A 371 -13.47 2.66 -9.76
N ALA A 372 -12.74 3.09 -8.74
CA ALA A 372 -11.52 3.87 -8.85
C ALA A 372 -10.32 2.95 -8.52
N CYS A 373 -9.31 2.91 -9.38
CA CYS A 373 -8.04 2.24 -9.11
C CYS A 373 -7.00 3.32 -8.75
N VAL A 374 -6.58 3.39 -7.49
CA VAL A 374 -5.49 4.25 -7.03
C VAL A 374 -4.19 3.44 -7.09
N ASP A 375 -3.17 3.91 -7.79
CA ASP A 375 -1.82 3.34 -7.72
C ASP A 375 -1.14 3.83 -6.43
N ILE A 376 -0.64 2.89 -5.62
CA ILE A 376 0.03 3.17 -4.34
C ILE A 376 1.55 2.98 -4.39
N GLU A 377 2.09 2.35 -5.44
CA GLU A 377 3.53 2.33 -5.73
C GLU A 377 4.05 3.76 -5.98
N ILE A 378 3.22 4.64 -6.58
CA ILE A 378 3.48 6.09 -6.72
C ILE A 378 3.75 6.80 -5.38
N PHE A 379 3.42 6.19 -4.24
CA PHE A 379 3.69 6.70 -2.88
C PHE A 379 4.89 6.01 -2.22
N GLY A 380 5.46 4.99 -2.85
CA GLY A 380 6.49 4.11 -2.28
C GLY A 380 5.91 2.94 -1.47
N ILE A 381 4.61 2.64 -1.65
CA ILE A 381 3.88 1.64 -0.88
C ILE A 381 3.59 0.46 -1.82
N TYR A 382 4.49 -0.52 -1.81
CA TYR A 382 4.43 -1.70 -2.66
C TYR A 382 5.05 -2.91 -1.96
N LYS A 383 4.79 -4.12 -2.47
CA LYS A 383 5.34 -5.37 -1.93
C LYS A 383 6.80 -5.55 -2.38
N PRO A 384 7.80 -5.59 -1.47
CA PRO A 384 9.19 -5.75 -1.88
C PRO A 384 9.47 -7.14 -2.48
N PRO A 385 10.36 -7.24 -3.49
CA PRO A 385 10.73 -8.50 -4.10
C PRO A 385 11.51 -9.40 -3.12
N ARG A 386 10.96 -10.57 -2.79
CA ARG A 386 11.61 -11.56 -1.93
C ARG A 386 12.88 -12.15 -2.56
N SER A 387 13.84 -12.58 -1.75
CA SER A 387 14.94 -13.41 -2.24
C SER A 387 14.44 -14.74 -2.81
N THR A 388 15.17 -15.30 -3.78
CA THR A 388 14.92 -16.64 -4.36
C THR A 388 15.86 -17.68 -3.78
N TYR A 389 17.10 -17.30 -3.46
CA TYR A 389 18.15 -18.16 -2.92
C TYR A 389 18.63 -17.65 -1.56
N SER A 390 19.13 -18.54 -0.71
CA SER A 390 19.79 -18.20 0.54
C SER A 390 21.09 -17.41 0.30
N GLY A 391 21.59 -16.71 1.33
CA GLY A 391 22.86 -15.98 1.24
C GLY A 391 24.04 -16.86 0.80
N PHE A 392 24.09 -18.12 1.26
CA PHE A 392 25.05 -19.12 0.82
C PHE A 392 24.96 -19.42 -0.69
N GLY A 393 23.74 -19.62 -1.22
CA GLY A 393 23.53 -19.86 -2.65
C GLY A 393 23.92 -18.66 -3.53
N GLN A 394 23.72 -17.44 -3.03
CA GLN A 394 24.18 -16.21 -3.68
C GLN A 394 25.72 -16.09 -3.62
N GLY A 395 26.33 -16.38 -2.47
CA GLY A 395 27.79 -16.41 -2.30
C GLY A 395 28.47 -17.38 -3.27
N LEU A 396 27.95 -18.62 -3.36
CA LEU A 396 28.43 -19.62 -4.33
C LEU A 396 28.32 -19.11 -5.78
N GLY A 397 27.21 -18.46 -6.15
CA GLY A 397 27.05 -17.83 -7.45
C GLY A 397 28.11 -16.76 -7.75
N LEU A 398 28.45 -15.91 -6.76
CA LEU A 398 29.52 -14.91 -6.91
C LEU A 398 30.93 -15.53 -7.00
N THR A 399 31.16 -16.70 -6.38
CA THR A 399 32.41 -17.45 -6.53
C THR A 399 32.51 -18.08 -7.93
N LEU A 400 31.44 -18.70 -8.43
CA LEU A 400 31.39 -19.29 -9.78
C LEU A 400 31.63 -18.26 -10.90
N LEU A 401 31.23 -16.99 -10.70
CA LEU A 401 31.50 -15.89 -11.65
C LEU A 401 32.96 -15.38 -11.59
N LYS A 402 33.70 -15.66 -10.51
CA LYS A 402 35.10 -15.24 -10.33
C LYS A 402 36.12 -16.28 -10.78
N ASP A 403 35.71 -17.54 -10.90
CA ASP A 403 36.61 -18.64 -11.28
C ASP A 403 36.79 -18.71 -12.80
N PRO A 404 37.99 -18.37 -13.35
CA PRO A 404 38.23 -18.42 -14.78
C PRO A 404 38.28 -19.85 -15.34
N VAL A 405 38.43 -20.89 -14.50
CA VAL A 405 38.45 -22.30 -14.94
C VAL A 405 37.06 -22.78 -15.33
N LEU A 406 36.00 -22.14 -14.82
CA LEU A 406 34.60 -22.50 -15.08
C LEU A 406 33.97 -21.69 -16.23
N ALA A 407 34.73 -20.77 -16.83
CA ALA A 407 34.34 -19.98 -17.99
C ALA A 407 34.60 -20.73 -19.30
N ASP A 408 33.59 -20.81 -20.17
CA ASP A 408 33.65 -21.50 -21.46
C ASP A 408 33.18 -20.61 -22.64
N LEU A 409 32.74 -19.38 -22.35
CA LEU A 409 32.29 -18.33 -23.26
C LEU A 409 32.86 -16.98 -22.78
N ASN A 410 33.15 -16.06 -23.72
CA ASN A 410 33.55 -14.68 -23.39
C ASN A 410 32.45 -13.68 -23.77
N ILE A 411 32.17 -12.69 -22.91
CA ILE A 411 31.33 -11.53 -23.26
C ILE A 411 32.21 -10.29 -23.43
N ILE A 412 32.08 -9.62 -24.58
CA ILE A 412 32.80 -8.39 -24.95
C ILE A 412 31.85 -7.18 -24.87
N THR A 413 32.32 -6.09 -24.28
CA THR A 413 31.55 -4.84 -24.09
C THR A 413 31.77 -3.78 -25.16
N VAL A 414 30.98 -2.69 -25.11
CA VAL A 414 31.17 -1.53 -25.99
C VAL A 414 32.50 -0.81 -25.79
N ASP A 415 33.08 -0.91 -24.59
CA ASP A 415 34.43 -0.45 -24.24
C ASP A 415 35.53 -1.50 -24.49
N ASN A 416 35.21 -2.57 -25.25
CA ASN A 416 36.12 -3.63 -25.71
C ASN A 416 36.87 -4.36 -24.56
N GLN A 417 36.28 -4.39 -23.37
CA GLN A 417 36.70 -5.28 -22.29
C GLN A 417 35.99 -6.63 -22.43
N HIS A 418 36.59 -7.69 -21.91
CA HIS A 418 36.03 -9.04 -21.95
C HIS A 418 35.91 -9.64 -20.55
N ILE A 419 34.92 -10.51 -20.35
CA ILE A 419 34.75 -11.32 -19.14
C ILE A 419 34.39 -12.75 -19.52
N GLY A 420 35.10 -13.71 -18.92
CA GLY A 420 34.80 -15.13 -19.04
C GLY A 420 33.57 -15.49 -18.21
N VAL A 421 32.70 -16.32 -18.77
CA VAL A 421 31.42 -16.73 -18.17
C VAL A 421 31.08 -18.17 -18.53
N ASN A 422 30.33 -18.84 -17.67
CA ASN A 422 29.76 -20.15 -17.93
C ASN A 422 28.46 -20.08 -18.76
N SER A 423 28.47 -20.70 -19.94
CA SER A 423 27.40 -20.70 -20.93
C SER A 423 26.13 -21.40 -20.44
N ALA A 424 26.25 -22.47 -19.65
CA ALA A 424 25.10 -23.20 -19.13
C ALA A 424 24.32 -22.38 -18.09
N ILE A 425 25.02 -21.64 -17.21
CA ILE A 425 24.38 -20.72 -16.26
C ILE A 425 23.66 -19.59 -17.00
N LEU A 426 24.25 -19.04 -18.06
CA LEU A 426 23.58 -18.04 -18.90
C LEU A 426 22.35 -18.61 -19.62
N ALA A 427 22.47 -19.79 -20.23
CA ALA A 427 21.37 -20.44 -20.94
C ALA A 427 20.20 -20.79 -20.00
N GLN A 428 20.46 -21.12 -18.74
CA GLN A 428 19.41 -21.38 -17.75
C GLN A 428 18.68 -20.10 -17.28
N ARG A 429 19.39 -18.96 -17.21
CA ARG A 429 18.91 -17.77 -16.49
C ARG A 429 18.74 -16.50 -17.33
N TRP A 430 19.09 -16.53 -18.62
CA TRP A 430 18.91 -15.44 -19.58
C TRP A 430 18.09 -15.91 -20.79
N PRO A 431 16.75 -15.86 -20.74
CA PRO A 431 15.88 -16.56 -21.69
C PRO A 431 16.08 -16.18 -23.17
N ILE A 432 16.40 -14.93 -23.48
CA ILE A 432 16.65 -14.48 -24.86
C ILE A 432 17.90 -15.13 -25.47
N ILE A 433 18.87 -15.52 -24.65
CA ILE A 433 20.15 -16.10 -25.09
C ILE A 433 20.18 -17.63 -24.97
N GLN A 434 19.23 -18.23 -24.24
CA GLN A 434 19.04 -19.69 -24.19
C GLN A 434 19.01 -20.36 -25.59
N PRO A 435 18.29 -19.86 -26.62
CA PRO A 435 18.30 -20.49 -27.94
C PRO A 435 19.68 -20.41 -28.61
N LEU A 436 20.35 -19.26 -28.50
CA LEU A 436 21.66 -19.00 -29.11
C LEU A 436 22.77 -19.87 -28.49
N LEU A 437 22.68 -20.15 -27.18
CA LEU A 437 23.61 -21.05 -26.50
C LEU A 437 23.22 -22.53 -26.61
N SER A 438 21.95 -22.86 -26.87
CA SER A 438 21.54 -24.26 -27.06
C SER A 438 22.26 -24.92 -28.24
N SER A 439 22.43 -24.20 -29.37
CA SER A 439 23.24 -24.64 -30.51
C SER A 439 24.74 -24.78 -30.23
N VAL A 440 25.26 -24.15 -29.18
CA VAL A 440 26.65 -24.32 -28.71
C VAL A 440 26.77 -25.52 -27.76
N LEU A 441 25.70 -25.81 -26.99
CA LEU A 441 25.63 -26.89 -26.01
C LEU A 441 25.26 -28.27 -26.62
N THR A 442 24.68 -28.31 -27.83
CA THR A 442 24.38 -29.58 -28.55
C THR A 442 25.14 -29.68 -29.89
N PRO A 443 26.28 -30.41 -29.97
CA PRO A 443 27.14 -30.49 -31.16
C PRO A 443 26.60 -31.30 -32.37
N GLN A 444 25.30 -31.23 -32.66
CA GLN A 444 24.60 -32.10 -33.62
C GLN A 444 23.67 -31.35 -34.59
N ALA A 445 23.66 -30.02 -34.59
CA ALA A 445 22.77 -29.20 -35.42
C ALA A 445 23.55 -28.45 -36.52
N GLU A 446 23.69 -29.05 -37.70
CA GLU A 446 24.55 -28.57 -38.80
C GLU A 446 24.09 -27.24 -39.48
N ASN A 447 23.05 -26.56 -38.99
CA ASN A 447 22.43 -25.41 -39.67
C ASN A 447 22.08 -24.25 -38.73
N SER A 448 23.06 -23.37 -38.45
CA SER A 448 22.82 -22.03 -37.88
C SER A 448 23.91 -21.02 -38.21
N SER A 449 23.81 -20.39 -39.38
CA SER A 449 24.78 -19.42 -39.93
C SER A 449 24.71 -18.02 -39.27
N PHE A 450 24.84 -17.94 -37.93
CA PHE A 450 24.71 -16.68 -37.20
C PHE A 450 25.62 -16.52 -35.96
N LEU A 451 26.56 -17.44 -35.74
CA LEU A 451 27.58 -17.37 -34.68
C LEU A 451 28.98 -17.56 -35.28
N ASP A 452 29.96 -16.83 -34.75
CA ASP A 452 31.38 -17.00 -35.08
C ASP A 452 31.93 -18.17 -34.24
N TYR A 453 31.67 -19.39 -34.72
CA TYR A 453 31.87 -20.65 -33.98
C TYR A 453 33.27 -20.81 -33.38
N ASP A 454 34.30 -20.27 -34.02
CA ASP A 454 35.70 -20.44 -33.63
C ASP A 454 36.13 -19.60 -32.42
N LYS A 455 35.35 -18.61 -31.98
CA LYS A 455 35.77 -17.67 -30.92
C LYS A 455 35.02 -17.75 -29.59
N ARG A 456 33.78 -18.25 -29.58
CA ARG A 456 32.91 -18.25 -28.39
C ARG A 456 32.74 -16.86 -27.74
N GLU A 457 32.58 -15.83 -28.57
CA GLU A 457 32.41 -14.44 -28.15
C GLU A 457 30.95 -13.97 -28.29
N LEU A 458 30.46 -13.23 -27.30
CA LEU A 458 29.13 -12.58 -27.32
C LEU A 458 29.27 -11.09 -27.02
N ARG A 459 28.50 -10.22 -27.70
CA ARG A 459 28.59 -8.76 -27.52
C ARG A 459 27.50 -8.20 -26.60
N PHE A 460 27.89 -7.36 -25.66
CA PHE A 460 27.02 -6.67 -24.71
C PHE A 460 26.84 -5.18 -25.09
N PRO A 461 25.63 -4.59 -24.98
CA PRO A 461 25.33 -3.24 -25.46
C PRO A 461 25.74 -2.11 -24.49
N ASP A 462 26.35 -2.45 -23.35
CA ASP A 462 26.68 -1.54 -22.25
C ASP A 462 28.15 -1.70 -21.80
N THR A 463 28.59 -0.86 -20.87
CA THR A 463 29.99 -0.85 -20.38
C THR A 463 30.30 -2.02 -19.43
N TYR A 464 31.59 -2.33 -19.27
CA TYR A 464 32.11 -3.36 -18.38
C TYR A 464 31.57 -3.32 -16.94
N VAL A 465 31.45 -2.11 -16.35
CA VAL A 465 30.93 -1.93 -14.99
C VAL A 465 29.46 -2.36 -14.87
N VAL A 466 28.67 -2.15 -15.93
CA VAL A 466 27.26 -2.56 -16.01
C VAL A 466 27.14 -4.05 -16.34
N LEU A 467 28.02 -4.59 -17.20
CA LEU A 467 28.07 -6.03 -17.49
C LEU A 467 28.38 -6.85 -16.23
N ILE A 468 29.36 -6.43 -15.42
CA ILE A 468 29.65 -7.09 -14.12
C ILE A 468 28.41 -7.08 -13.23
N ALA A 469 27.74 -5.93 -13.08
CA ALA A 469 26.55 -5.81 -12.23
C ALA A 469 25.37 -6.67 -12.73
N PHE A 470 25.25 -6.83 -14.05
CA PHE A 470 24.27 -7.71 -14.69
C PHE A 470 24.60 -9.19 -14.49
N LEU A 471 25.86 -9.61 -14.69
CA LEU A 471 26.28 -10.99 -14.49
C LEU A 471 26.21 -11.41 -13.01
N GLN A 472 26.54 -10.51 -12.08
CA GLN A 472 26.32 -10.71 -10.65
C GLN A 472 24.84 -10.99 -10.35
N PHE A 473 23.90 -10.33 -11.03
CA PHE A 473 22.48 -10.68 -10.92
C PHE A 473 22.20 -12.06 -11.52
N ILE A 474 22.66 -12.37 -12.74
CA ILE A 474 22.40 -13.67 -13.38
C ILE A 474 22.87 -14.84 -12.50
N TYR A 475 24.03 -14.73 -11.84
CA TYR A 475 24.57 -15.78 -11.00
C TYR A 475 23.89 -15.87 -9.61
N THR A 476 23.27 -14.81 -9.10
CA THR A 476 22.67 -14.78 -7.74
C THR A 476 21.13 -14.72 -7.69
N ASP A 477 20.46 -14.35 -8.79
CA ASP A 477 19.06 -13.91 -8.86
C ASP A 477 18.68 -12.79 -7.86
N HIS A 478 19.66 -11.96 -7.49
CA HIS A 478 19.48 -10.83 -6.59
C HIS A 478 20.42 -9.67 -6.92
N LEU A 479 20.22 -8.54 -6.24
CA LEU A 479 21.20 -7.45 -6.18
C LEU A 479 21.88 -7.56 -4.81
N VAL A 480 23.17 -7.86 -4.81
CA VAL A 480 23.94 -8.25 -3.61
C VAL A 480 25.11 -7.30 -3.37
N THR A 481 25.73 -6.77 -4.43
CA THR A 481 26.96 -5.98 -4.32
C THR A 481 26.67 -4.48 -4.20
N ALA A 482 27.57 -3.75 -3.53
CA ALA A 482 27.48 -2.29 -3.47
C ALA A 482 27.60 -1.61 -4.86
N GLN A 483 28.27 -2.26 -5.82
CA GLN A 483 28.36 -1.81 -7.21
C GLN A 483 27.01 -1.88 -7.93
N GLN A 484 26.28 -2.99 -7.81
CA GLN A 484 24.94 -3.15 -8.38
C GLN A 484 23.98 -2.05 -7.89
N HIS A 485 24.15 -1.60 -6.65
CA HIS A 485 23.32 -0.59 -5.99
C HIS A 485 23.77 0.86 -6.24
N GLN A 486 24.75 1.13 -7.11
CA GLN A 486 25.06 2.52 -7.48
C GLN A 486 23.93 3.10 -8.35
N PRO A 487 23.45 4.34 -8.13
CA PRO A 487 22.23 4.84 -8.79
C PRO A 487 22.27 4.77 -10.32
N HIS A 488 23.42 5.08 -10.91
CA HIS A 488 23.62 5.03 -12.37
C HIS A 488 23.68 3.59 -12.90
N ILE A 489 24.23 2.65 -12.13
CA ILE A 489 24.22 1.22 -12.46
C ILE A 489 22.79 0.67 -12.39
N LEU A 490 22.04 0.94 -11.32
CA LEU A 490 20.62 0.61 -11.22
C LEU A 490 19.80 1.18 -12.37
N ALA A 491 20.07 2.42 -12.78
CA ALA A 491 19.39 3.07 -13.90
C ALA A 491 19.68 2.41 -15.27
N ARG A 492 20.87 1.82 -15.46
CA ARG A 492 21.18 0.98 -16.64
C ARG A 492 20.61 -0.43 -16.50
N LEU A 493 20.69 -1.04 -15.32
CA LEU A 493 20.11 -2.38 -15.04
C LEU A 493 18.59 -2.40 -15.25
N LEU A 494 17.87 -1.33 -14.88
CA LEU A 494 16.43 -1.21 -15.13
C LEU A 494 16.10 -1.17 -16.63
N PHE A 495 16.90 -0.45 -17.42
CA PHE A 495 16.77 -0.42 -18.90
C PHE A 495 17.11 -1.77 -19.52
N ILE A 496 18.21 -2.41 -19.07
CA ILE A 496 18.65 -3.74 -19.49
C ILE A 496 17.60 -4.82 -19.16
N ALA A 497 16.93 -4.72 -18.01
CA ALA A 497 15.88 -5.64 -17.61
C ALA A 497 14.64 -5.57 -18.51
N ASP A 498 14.33 -4.41 -19.06
CA ASP A 498 13.26 -4.23 -20.05
C ASP A 498 13.72 -4.73 -21.43
N LEU A 499 14.94 -4.35 -21.85
CA LEU A 499 15.56 -4.75 -23.12
C LEU A 499 15.73 -6.27 -23.26
N PHE A 500 16.00 -6.98 -22.16
CA PHE A 500 16.22 -8.44 -22.16
C PHE A 500 15.04 -9.25 -21.62
N GLU A 501 13.87 -8.63 -21.42
CA GLU A 501 12.66 -9.27 -20.89
C GLU A 501 12.92 -10.08 -19.60
N LEU A 502 13.51 -9.41 -18.59
CA LEU A 502 13.83 -9.98 -17.27
C LEU A 502 12.99 -9.33 -16.15
N PRO A 503 11.71 -9.73 -15.96
CA PRO A 503 10.82 -9.14 -14.94
C PRO A 503 11.39 -9.14 -13.53
N ARG A 504 12.22 -10.14 -13.22
CA ARG A 504 12.88 -10.34 -11.92
C ARG A 504 13.95 -9.27 -11.64
N LEU A 505 14.86 -9.01 -12.59
CA LEU A 505 15.80 -7.89 -12.50
C LEU A 505 15.06 -6.55 -12.51
N LYS A 506 13.99 -6.43 -13.31
CA LYS A 506 13.17 -5.21 -13.38
C LYS A 506 12.57 -4.86 -12.01
N ALA A 507 11.95 -5.82 -11.34
CA ALA A 507 11.39 -5.65 -9.99
C ALA A 507 12.45 -5.28 -8.95
N LEU A 508 13.63 -5.94 -8.98
CA LEU A 508 14.75 -5.65 -8.08
C LEU A 508 15.32 -4.24 -8.29
N ALA A 509 15.58 -3.86 -9.55
CA ALA A 509 16.08 -2.54 -9.90
C ALA A 509 15.07 -1.43 -9.54
N THR A 510 13.78 -1.62 -9.86
CA THR A 510 12.71 -0.70 -9.46
C THR A 510 12.62 -0.55 -7.93
N HIS A 511 12.71 -1.64 -7.17
CA HIS A 511 12.72 -1.59 -5.70
C HIS A 511 13.91 -0.80 -5.14
N ALA A 512 15.13 -1.06 -5.64
CA ALA A 512 16.33 -0.34 -5.21
C ALA A 512 16.27 1.15 -5.60
N LEU A 513 15.81 1.49 -6.81
CA LEU A 513 15.61 2.88 -7.23
C LEU A 513 14.53 3.59 -6.39
N HIS A 514 13.48 2.89 -5.97
CA HIS A 514 12.49 3.39 -5.01
C HIS A 514 13.08 3.66 -3.62
N GLN A 515 14.05 2.87 -3.16
CA GLN A 515 14.75 3.13 -1.88
C GLN A 515 15.71 4.31 -2.01
N MET A 516 16.43 4.44 -3.12
CA MET A 516 17.40 5.51 -3.35
C MET A 516 16.79 6.85 -3.80
N LEU A 517 15.46 6.93 -3.94
CA LEU A 517 14.78 8.12 -4.46
C LEU A 517 14.82 9.29 -3.48
N ASN A 518 15.62 10.30 -3.81
CA ASN A 518 15.77 11.54 -3.06
C ASN A 518 15.89 12.74 -4.02
N ILE A 519 16.05 13.96 -3.49
CA ILE A 519 16.05 15.21 -4.29
C ILE A 519 17.19 15.26 -5.33
N GLN A 520 18.33 14.60 -5.07
CA GLN A 520 19.48 14.56 -5.97
C GLN A 520 19.33 13.48 -7.04
N THR A 521 18.79 12.30 -6.70
CA THR A 521 18.66 11.16 -7.61
C THR A 521 17.41 11.23 -8.51
N ALA A 522 16.38 11.98 -8.11
CA ALA A 522 15.06 11.95 -8.75
C ALA A 522 15.06 12.20 -10.27
N THR A 523 15.90 13.11 -10.80
CA THR A 523 15.94 13.40 -12.25
C THR A 523 16.39 12.18 -13.06
N MET A 524 17.51 11.56 -12.65
CA MET A 524 18.05 10.35 -13.30
C MET A 524 17.10 9.16 -13.15
N ILE A 525 16.42 9.02 -12.01
CA ILE A 525 15.40 8.00 -11.78
C ILE A 525 14.19 8.22 -12.71
N TYR A 526 13.72 9.47 -12.85
CA TYR A 526 12.63 9.83 -13.75
C TYR A 526 12.93 9.48 -15.22
N GLU A 527 14.13 9.81 -15.70
CA GLU A 527 14.59 9.52 -17.06
C GLU A 527 14.68 8.00 -17.31
N SER A 528 15.35 7.26 -16.42
CA SER A 528 15.47 5.79 -16.51
C SER A 528 14.11 5.09 -16.45
N ALA A 529 13.22 5.51 -15.56
CA ALA A 529 11.88 4.98 -15.43
C ALA A 529 11.02 5.26 -16.68
N SER A 530 11.18 6.44 -17.30
CA SER A 530 10.50 6.79 -18.55
C SER A 530 10.97 5.97 -19.76
N LEU A 531 12.24 5.54 -19.78
CA LEU A 531 12.81 4.71 -20.85
C LEU A 531 12.49 3.22 -20.72
N SER A 532 12.17 2.77 -19.50
CA SER A 532 11.89 1.36 -19.14
C SER A 532 10.41 1.09 -18.83
N ASN A 533 9.53 2.04 -19.17
CA ASN A 533 8.08 1.95 -18.92
C ASN A 533 7.72 1.66 -17.45
N ALA A 534 8.51 2.16 -16.49
CA ALA A 534 8.29 2.03 -15.05
C ALA A 534 7.46 3.22 -14.52
N VAL A 535 6.22 3.33 -15.01
CA VAL A 535 5.35 4.52 -14.85
C VAL A 535 5.18 4.96 -13.39
N SER A 536 4.99 4.02 -12.46
CA SER A 536 4.71 4.35 -11.06
C SER A 536 5.94 4.90 -10.33
N LEU A 537 7.14 4.37 -10.61
CA LEU A 537 8.43 4.94 -10.22
C LEU A 537 8.67 6.31 -10.85
N GLN A 538 8.34 6.48 -12.14
CA GLN A 538 8.46 7.76 -12.86
C GLN A 538 7.60 8.85 -12.21
N ILE A 539 6.33 8.58 -11.92
CA ILE A 539 5.43 9.54 -11.27
C ILE A 539 5.90 9.83 -9.84
N ARG A 540 6.38 8.83 -9.08
CA ARG A 540 6.96 9.05 -7.74
C ARG A 540 8.17 9.98 -7.80
N ALA A 541 9.08 9.80 -8.75
CA ALA A 541 10.22 10.68 -8.95
C ALA A 541 9.80 12.11 -9.33
N LEU A 542 8.83 12.26 -10.24
CA LEU A 542 8.26 13.56 -10.61
C LEU A 542 7.62 14.28 -9.41
N ARG A 543 6.93 13.55 -8.52
CA ARG A 543 6.37 14.11 -7.27
C ARG A 543 7.46 14.62 -6.33
N VAL A 544 8.58 13.92 -6.20
CA VAL A 544 9.76 14.38 -5.42
C VAL A 544 10.34 15.66 -6.02
N MET A 545 10.54 15.72 -7.35
CA MET A 545 11.03 16.92 -8.05
C MET A 545 10.10 18.14 -7.85
N ILE A 546 8.79 17.94 -7.95
CA ILE A 546 7.79 19.00 -7.75
C ILE A 546 7.77 19.48 -6.30
N ASN A 547 7.87 18.57 -5.33
CA ASN A 547 7.92 18.94 -3.91
C ASN A 547 9.21 19.68 -3.54
N ALA A 548 10.36 19.25 -4.08
CA ALA A 548 11.62 19.98 -3.96
C ALA A 548 11.53 21.40 -4.55
N LYS A 549 10.96 21.54 -5.76
CA LYS A 549 10.73 22.85 -6.39
C LYS A 549 9.84 23.76 -5.54
N LYS A 550 8.74 23.23 -4.99
CA LYS A 550 7.86 23.97 -4.05
C LYS A 550 8.58 24.37 -2.77
N MET A 551 9.44 23.51 -2.23
CA MET A 551 10.26 23.78 -1.03
C MET A 551 11.24 24.93 -1.29
N MET A 552 12.01 24.88 -2.39
CA MET A 552 12.93 25.94 -2.80
C MET A 552 12.21 27.27 -3.07
N GLN A 553 11.00 27.24 -3.65
CA GLN A 553 10.16 28.43 -3.84
C GLN A 553 9.71 29.04 -2.50
N ARG A 554 9.31 28.21 -1.53
CA ARG A 554 8.97 28.67 -0.17
C ARG A 554 10.18 29.26 0.55
N GLN A 555 11.36 28.63 0.46
CA GLN A 555 12.61 29.16 1.02
C GLN A 555 12.96 30.53 0.43
N LYS A 556 12.93 30.67 -0.90
CA LYS A 556 13.17 31.97 -1.58
C LYS A 556 12.16 33.05 -1.17
N LEU A 557 10.90 32.70 -0.94
CA LEU A 557 9.87 33.63 -0.46
C LEU A 557 10.13 34.05 1.01
N MET A 558 10.55 33.12 1.87
CA MET A 558 10.94 33.42 3.25
C MET A 558 12.20 34.31 3.30
N GLU A 559 13.22 34.03 2.49
CA GLU A 559 14.39 34.89 2.35
C GLU A 559 14.03 36.30 1.87
N MET A 560 13.13 36.42 0.89
CA MET A 560 12.66 37.72 0.38
C MET A 560 11.92 38.51 1.47
N ASN A 561 11.02 37.86 2.22
CA ASN A 561 10.30 38.48 3.34
C ASN A 561 11.27 38.91 4.46
N ASN A 562 12.23 38.06 4.83
CA ASN A 562 13.25 38.38 5.84
C ASN A 562 14.14 39.56 5.40
N ARG A 563 14.50 39.65 4.10
CA ARG A 563 15.24 40.80 3.55
C ARG A 563 14.41 42.08 3.58
N GLN A 564 13.11 42.02 3.27
CA GLN A 564 12.19 43.17 3.37
C GLN A 564 12.06 43.66 4.82
N GLN A 565 11.93 42.74 5.79
CA GLN A 565 11.89 43.10 7.22
C GLN A 565 13.21 43.74 7.69
N GLN A 566 14.37 43.21 7.25
CA GLN A 566 15.68 43.82 7.54
C GLN A 566 15.81 45.22 6.93
N GLN A 567 15.33 45.43 5.70
CA GLN A 567 15.32 46.75 5.05
C GLN A 567 14.42 47.74 5.79
N GLN A 568 13.22 47.32 6.23
CA GLN A 568 12.33 48.15 7.05
C GLN A 568 12.96 48.53 8.40
N GLN A 569 13.61 47.58 9.08
CA GLN A 569 14.35 47.86 10.33
C GLN A 569 15.52 48.84 10.10
N GLN A 570 16.27 48.70 9.01
CA GLN A 570 17.35 49.63 8.66
C GLN A 570 16.81 51.04 8.35
N GLN A 571 15.69 51.16 7.62
CA GLN A 571 15.04 52.45 7.35
C GLN A 571 14.54 53.11 8.65
N GLN A 572 13.94 52.35 9.57
CA GLN A 572 13.54 52.88 10.88
C GLN A 572 14.74 53.36 11.71
N GLN A 573 15.85 52.62 11.71
CA GLN A 573 17.09 53.04 12.39
C GLN A 573 17.70 54.31 11.75
N GLN A 574 17.68 54.44 10.43
CA GLN A 574 18.15 55.66 9.75
C GLN A 574 17.26 56.87 10.05
N GLN A 575 15.93 56.69 10.09
CA GLN A 575 15.00 57.75 10.50
C GLN A 575 15.23 58.21 11.94
N GLN A 576 15.47 57.26 12.87
CA GLN A 576 15.83 57.60 14.25
C GLN A 576 17.17 58.35 14.33
N GLN A 577 18.19 57.95 13.57
CA GLN A 577 19.48 58.64 13.55
C GLN A 577 19.40 60.06 12.98
N GLN A 578 18.55 60.29 11.97
CA GLN A 578 18.32 61.64 11.41
C GLN A 578 17.57 62.59 12.35
N GLN A 579 16.96 62.07 13.44
CA GLN A 579 16.31 62.88 14.47
C GLN A 579 17.24 63.25 15.65
N LEU A 580 18.52 62.85 15.66
CA LEU A 580 19.48 63.40 16.63
C LEU A 580 19.85 64.85 16.26
N PRO A 581 19.69 65.83 17.16
CA PRO A 581 19.93 67.23 16.85
C PRO A 581 21.42 67.54 16.66
N LYS A 582 21.75 68.24 15.58
CA LYS A 582 23.10 68.77 15.32
C LYS A 582 23.42 69.87 16.35
N LYS A 583 24.42 69.66 17.21
CA LYS A 583 25.07 70.79 17.91
C LYS A 583 25.99 71.52 16.94
N GLN A 584 25.81 72.85 16.83
CA GLN A 584 26.77 73.76 16.20
C GLN A 584 27.84 74.21 17.24
N PRO A 585 29.00 74.70 16.78
CA PRO A 585 30.10 75.08 17.67
C PRO A 585 29.92 76.50 18.24
N GLU A 586 30.29 76.67 19.51
CA GLU A 586 30.44 77.99 20.15
C GLU A 586 31.92 78.42 20.11
N LEU A 587 32.16 79.73 19.96
CA LEU A 587 33.52 80.31 19.92
C LEU A 587 34.06 80.60 21.34
N PRO A 588 35.38 80.55 21.56
CA PRO A 588 36.01 80.92 22.82
C PRO A 588 36.14 82.43 22.97
N ASN A 589 36.31 82.93 24.20
CA ASN A 589 36.98 84.23 24.43
C ASN A 589 37.65 84.34 25.82
N ASP A 590 38.93 84.70 25.80
CA ASP A 590 39.71 85.50 26.75
C ASP A 590 39.66 85.26 28.27
N ARG A 591 40.76 84.65 28.77
CA ARG A 591 41.58 85.26 29.84
C ARG A 591 43.08 85.21 29.45
N PRO A 592 43.92 86.16 29.88
CA PRO A 592 45.16 86.48 29.14
C PRO A 592 46.44 85.74 29.59
N PHE A 593 47.23 85.34 28.59
CA PHE A 593 48.70 85.23 28.53
C PHE A 593 49.54 84.95 29.80
N SER A 594 50.13 83.74 29.89
CA SER A 594 51.58 83.52 30.11
C SER A 594 52.01 82.12 29.58
N PRO A 595 53.29 81.86 29.25
CA PRO A 595 53.73 80.64 28.51
C PRO A 595 54.04 79.40 29.40
N PRO A 596 54.26 78.19 28.80
CA PRO A 596 54.23 76.89 29.50
C PRO A 596 55.61 76.43 30.06
N PRO A 597 55.69 75.26 30.74
CA PRO A 597 56.25 74.09 30.02
C PRO A 597 55.76 72.67 30.44
N THR A 598 55.83 71.74 29.47
CA THR A 598 56.09 70.27 29.57
C THR A 598 55.16 69.31 30.37
N PRO A 599 55.20 67.97 30.11
CA PRO A 599 54.07 67.07 30.42
C PRO A 599 54.38 65.89 31.37
N ALA A 600 53.33 65.37 32.05
CA ALA A 600 53.23 63.96 32.46
C ALA A 600 51.82 63.59 32.98
N SER A 601 51.26 62.45 32.51
CA SER A 601 50.14 61.71 33.15
C SER A 601 48.80 62.50 33.29
N ALA A 602 47.66 61.95 33.76
CA ALA A 602 47.13 60.58 33.82
C ALA A 602 45.58 60.64 33.89
N ASN A 603 44.92 59.52 33.62
CA ASN A 603 43.59 59.11 34.12
C ASN A 603 42.49 60.19 34.31
N SER A 604 41.63 60.37 33.30
CA SER A 604 40.29 60.97 33.44
C SER A 604 39.18 60.00 33.01
N SER A 605 38.96 58.97 33.83
CA SER A 605 37.88 58.01 33.63
C SER A 605 36.50 58.63 33.89
N ARG A 606 35.73 58.96 32.84
CA ARG A 606 34.24 58.99 32.84
C ARG A 606 33.66 59.36 31.46
N PHE A 607 33.40 58.36 30.59
CA PHE A 607 32.37 58.44 29.54
C PHE A 607 31.91 57.05 29.05
N LEU A 608 31.55 56.17 29.99
CA LEU A 608 31.01 54.83 29.72
C LEU A 608 29.59 54.70 30.29
N GLN A 609 28.57 55.12 29.52
CA GLN A 609 27.17 54.72 29.70
C GLN A 609 26.29 55.22 28.54
N LYS A 610 26.17 54.44 27.45
CA LYS A 610 25.01 54.47 26.53
C LYS A 610 24.94 53.39 25.42
N TYR A 611 25.86 52.41 25.36
CA TYR A 611 25.94 51.48 24.22
C TYR A 611 25.50 50.01 24.46
N ASP A 612 25.13 49.61 25.69
CA ASP A 612 24.86 48.18 25.99
C ASP A 612 23.38 47.74 25.99
N LEU A 613 22.40 48.63 26.14
CA LEU A 613 20.98 48.18 26.26
C LEU A 613 20.44 47.48 24.99
N ASN A 614 20.87 47.90 23.80
CA ASN A 614 20.35 47.33 22.54
C ASN A 614 20.87 45.91 22.23
N ARG A 615 21.84 45.39 22.99
CA ARG A 615 22.40 44.04 22.75
C ARG A 615 21.69 42.92 23.53
N GLN A 616 20.82 43.25 24.48
CA GLN A 616 20.09 42.25 25.27
C GLN A 616 18.74 41.84 24.65
N GLN A 617 18.03 42.75 23.96
CA GLN A 617 16.70 42.42 23.38
C GLN A 617 16.77 41.41 22.22
N GLN A 618 17.86 41.37 21.44
CA GLN A 618 18.04 40.38 20.36
C GLN A 618 18.39 38.95 20.84
N ARG A 619 18.40 38.68 22.15
CA ARG A 619 18.53 37.32 22.71
C ARG A 619 17.27 36.81 23.42
N GLN A 620 16.13 37.50 23.31
CA GLN A 620 14.84 37.11 23.92
C GLN A 620 13.71 36.86 22.91
N GLN A 621 14.03 36.51 21.66
CA GLN A 621 13.04 36.11 20.63
C GLN A 621 13.34 34.75 19.96
N GLN A 622 14.10 33.89 20.64
CA GLN A 622 14.17 32.46 20.34
C GLN A 622 14.03 31.71 21.67
N GLN A 623 13.06 30.78 21.74
CA GLN A 623 12.44 30.25 22.98
C GLN A 623 11.55 31.33 23.65
N GLN A 624 10.27 31.08 24.00
CA GLN A 624 9.42 29.89 23.90
C GLN A 624 7.94 30.31 23.82
N SER A 625 7.06 29.44 23.28
CA SER A 625 5.62 29.45 23.58
C SER A 625 4.97 28.08 23.39
N LEU A 626 5.34 27.12 24.25
CA LEU A 626 4.44 26.06 24.70
C LEU A 626 4.03 26.36 26.16
N PRO A 627 2.79 26.03 26.57
CA PRO A 627 2.29 26.37 27.90
C PRO A 627 2.89 25.50 29.01
N SER A 628 2.78 25.96 30.26
CA SER A 628 3.39 25.34 31.44
C SER A 628 2.39 25.00 32.54
N THR A 629 2.73 23.99 33.35
CA THR A 629 2.26 23.71 34.73
C THR A 629 3.22 22.64 35.33
N PRO A 630 3.38 22.51 36.67
CA PRO A 630 4.74 22.80 37.20
C PRO A 630 5.37 21.81 38.22
N MET A 631 6.70 21.96 38.36
CA MET A 631 7.53 21.79 39.59
C MET A 631 7.79 20.39 40.21
N SER A 632 9.06 19.93 40.12
CA SER A 632 10.01 19.66 41.25
C SER A 632 11.28 18.90 40.75
N THR A 633 12.47 19.50 40.55
CA THR A 633 13.57 19.96 41.47
C THR A 633 14.75 18.96 41.67
N ILE A 634 16.00 19.50 41.73
CA ILE A 634 17.28 18.96 42.32
C ILE A 634 18.37 18.30 41.41
N SER A 635 19.45 19.07 41.09
CA SER A 635 20.90 18.71 40.97
C SER A 635 21.44 17.73 39.89
N SER A 636 22.74 17.69 39.47
CA SER A 636 23.88 18.66 39.41
C SER A 636 25.12 18.07 38.64
N PHE A 637 26.15 18.90 38.32
CA PHE A 637 27.53 18.57 37.79
C PHE A 637 27.65 17.94 36.36
N SER A 638 28.33 18.51 35.34
CA SER A 638 29.78 18.79 35.05
C SER A 638 30.53 17.58 34.41
N SER A 639 31.51 17.67 33.48
CA SER A 639 32.51 18.73 33.14
C SER A 639 33.25 18.52 31.77
N SER A 640 34.13 19.47 31.34
CA SER A 640 35.21 19.41 30.29
C SER A 640 34.85 19.08 28.81
N GLN A 641 35.24 19.85 27.75
CA GLN A 641 36.58 20.19 27.16
C GLN A 641 37.31 18.99 26.51
N SER A 642 37.96 19.04 25.32
CA SER A 642 38.08 19.99 24.17
C SER A 642 38.66 19.19 22.94
N SER A 643 39.21 19.63 21.78
CA SER A 643 39.80 20.88 21.20
C SER A 643 39.79 20.75 19.63
N SER A 644 39.47 21.76 18.79
CA SER A 644 40.32 22.82 18.16
C SER A 644 40.92 22.58 16.74
N ASN A 645 40.65 23.52 15.81
CA ASN A 645 41.49 23.99 14.66
C ASN A 645 41.71 23.05 13.42
N HIS A 646 41.91 23.53 12.17
CA HIS A 646 41.72 24.85 11.51
C HIS A 646 41.80 24.72 9.94
N TYR A 647 41.55 25.84 9.21
CA TYR A 647 41.95 26.13 7.80
C TYR A 647 41.28 25.33 6.64
N ARG A 648 41.14 25.84 5.39
CA ARG A 648 41.15 27.22 4.82
C ARG A 648 40.58 27.18 3.37
N SER A 649 39.85 28.21 2.93
CA SER A 649 39.35 28.35 1.54
C SER A 649 40.21 29.30 0.70
N PRO A 650 40.24 29.15 -0.65
CA PRO A 650 40.53 30.27 -1.55
C PRO A 650 39.59 30.41 -2.78
N SER A 651 39.02 31.61 -2.92
CA SER A 651 38.76 32.42 -4.13
C SER A 651 38.37 31.81 -5.50
N GLN A 652 37.40 32.47 -6.15
CA GLN A 652 37.04 32.34 -7.57
C GLN A 652 38.13 32.80 -8.54
N ARG A 653 38.08 32.30 -9.79
CA ARG A 653 38.52 33.03 -10.99
C ARG A 653 37.63 32.66 -12.18
N SER A 654 37.31 33.63 -13.03
CA SER A 654 36.48 33.47 -14.23
C SER A 654 37.33 33.68 -15.49
N LEU A 655 36.96 33.04 -16.61
CA LEU A 655 37.28 33.50 -17.97
C LEU A 655 36.50 32.75 -19.07
N SER A 656 36.20 33.51 -20.14
CA SER A 656 35.94 33.15 -21.55
C SER A 656 35.32 31.80 -21.94
N THR A 657 34.21 31.92 -22.68
CA THR A 657 33.78 30.97 -23.72
C THR A 657 34.79 30.88 -24.87
N GLU A 658 35.09 29.67 -25.35
CA GLU A 658 35.60 29.44 -26.70
C GLU A 658 34.90 28.21 -27.33
N SER A 659 34.68 28.27 -28.64
CA SER A 659 33.91 27.28 -29.40
C SER A 659 34.80 26.55 -30.38
N HIS A 660 34.99 25.25 -30.20
CA HIS A 660 35.72 24.40 -31.16
C HIS A 660 34.81 23.44 -31.92
N SER A 661 35.04 23.39 -33.22
CA SER A 661 34.36 22.55 -34.20
C SER A 661 34.77 21.08 -34.08
N ALA A 662 33.81 20.18 -34.32
CA ALA A 662 34.10 18.75 -34.43
C ALA A 662 34.76 18.43 -35.79
N PRO A 663 35.86 17.67 -35.83
CA PRO A 663 36.38 17.12 -37.08
C PRO A 663 35.55 15.92 -37.52
N ALA A 664 35.14 15.90 -38.80
CA ALA A 664 34.53 14.71 -39.39
C ALA A 664 35.62 13.67 -39.71
N ILE A 665 35.50 12.46 -39.17
CA ILE A 665 36.39 11.34 -39.51
C ILE A 665 35.58 10.28 -40.26
N THR A 666 35.72 10.29 -41.59
CA THR A 666 35.18 9.25 -42.45
C THR A 666 36.09 8.03 -42.39
N THR A 667 35.64 6.95 -41.75
CA THR A 667 36.28 5.62 -41.86
C THR A 667 35.25 4.60 -42.32
N ASN A 668 35.69 3.68 -43.19
CA ASN A 668 34.81 2.75 -43.91
C ASN A 668 35.40 1.34 -43.79
N THR A 669 34.60 0.37 -43.33
CA THR A 669 34.54 -1.05 -43.75
C THR A 669 34.05 -2.00 -42.63
N LYS A 670 33.56 -3.18 -43.05
CA LYS A 670 33.34 -4.42 -42.26
C LYS A 670 32.23 -4.41 -41.19
N GLN A 671 31.01 -4.54 -41.72
CA GLN A 671 29.89 -5.38 -41.23
C GLN A 671 29.80 -5.61 -39.70
N ALA A 672 28.94 -4.85 -39.04
CA ALA A 672 28.46 -5.16 -37.69
C ALA A 672 27.29 -6.15 -37.74
N ILE A 673 27.40 -7.27 -37.02
CA ILE A 673 26.23 -8.13 -36.71
C ILE A 673 25.37 -7.38 -35.69
N LYS A 674 24.13 -7.07 -36.07
CA LYS A 674 23.15 -6.49 -35.17
C LYS A 674 22.41 -7.59 -34.42
N LEU A 675 22.18 -7.39 -33.12
CA LEU A 675 21.02 -7.98 -32.43
C LEU A 675 19.75 -7.59 -33.24
N PRO A 676 18.74 -8.48 -33.36
CA PRO A 676 17.57 -8.23 -34.20
C PRO A 676 16.92 -6.88 -33.86
N ASN A 677 16.61 -6.07 -34.87
CA ASN A 677 16.16 -4.68 -34.67
C ASN A 677 14.79 -4.67 -33.94
N PHE A 678 14.79 -4.58 -32.62
CA PHE A 678 13.58 -4.38 -31.82
C PHE A 678 12.96 -3.03 -32.15
N ARG A 679 11.89 -3.07 -32.95
CA ARG A 679 11.09 -1.91 -33.35
C ARG A 679 10.39 -1.36 -32.11
N MET A 680 10.70 -0.12 -31.70
CA MET A 680 9.95 0.57 -30.65
C MET A 680 8.44 0.49 -30.96
N ARG A 681 7.64 0.04 -30.00
CA ARG A 681 6.18 0.13 -30.08
C ARG A 681 5.76 1.59 -29.91
N GLN A 682 5.71 2.33 -31.00
CA GLN A 682 4.93 3.56 -31.06
C GLN A 682 3.46 3.22 -30.72
N ALA A 683 2.81 4.08 -29.93
CA ALA A 683 1.41 3.90 -29.57
C ALA A 683 0.54 3.93 -30.83
N SER A 684 -0.29 2.91 -31.02
CA SER A 684 -1.15 2.78 -32.20
C SER A 684 -2.32 3.76 -32.13
N SER A 685 -2.24 4.83 -32.93
CA SER A 685 -3.40 5.67 -33.24
C SER A 685 -4.41 4.90 -34.11
N THR A 686 -5.69 5.25 -33.98
CA THR A 686 -6.79 4.67 -34.74
C THR A 686 -6.77 5.15 -36.19
N PRO A 687 -6.82 4.26 -37.20
CA PRO A 687 -7.14 4.65 -38.57
C PRO A 687 -8.66 4.80 -38.74
N GLN A 688 -9.13 6.01 -39.05
CA GLN A 688 -10.35 6.18 -39.83
C GLN A 688 -9.97 6.39 -41.30
N ASN A 689 -10.70 5.74 -42.20
CA ASN A 689 -11.14 6.31 -43.49
C ASN A 689 -12.17 5.36 -44.13
N SER A 690 -12.88 5.86 -45.14
CA SER A 690 -14.09 5.28 -45.72
C SER A 690 -13.98 5.07 -47.24
N ASP A 691 -14.95 4.33 -47.78
CA ASP A 691 -15.42 4.29 -49.19
C ASP A 691 -14.40 3.81 -50.27
N GLY A 692 -14.70 2.89 -51.20
CA GLY A 692 -15.85 1.99 -51.41
C GLY A 692 -15.34 0.62 -51.94
N GLU A 693 -15.95 -0.12 -52.89
CA GLU A 693 -17.21 -0.04 -53.63
C GLU A 693 -17.59 -1.46 -54.17
N TYR A 694 -18.76 -1.60 -54.81
CA TYR A 694 -19.27 -2.74 -55.61
C TYR A 694 -19.59 -4.09 -54.90
N SER A 695 -20.62 -4.75 -55.44
CA SER A 695 -21.39 -5.88 -54.88
C SER A 695 -21.42 -7.05 -55.91
N PRO A 696 -22.34 -8.07 -55.90
CA PRO A 696 -23.33 -8.52 -54.89
C PRO A 696 -23.41 -10.07 -54.71
N ILE A 697 -24.41 -10.56 -53.94
CA ILE A 697 -25.37 -11.68 -54.23
C ILE A 697 -25.73 -12.59 -53.02
N SER A 698 -27.04 -12.81 -52.83
CA SER A 698 -27.75 -13.82 -51.99
C SER A 698 -27.61 -13.74 -50.44
N SER A 699 -28.62 -13.80 -49.56
CA SER A 699 -30.11 -13.97 -49.58
C SER A 699 -30.73 -15.34 -49.16
N ALA A 700 -30.85 -15.56 -47.84
CA ALA A 700 -31.89 -16.36 -47.14
C ALA A 700 -31.82 -16.00 -45.63
N THR A 701 -32.86 -15.71 -44.82
CA THR A 701 -34.10 -16.42 -44.44
C THR A 701 -33.87 -17.81 -43.81
N SER A 702 -34.48 -18.19 -42.67
CA SER A 702 -35.32 -17.46 -41.69
C SER A 702 -35.46 -18.24 -40.37
N SER A 703 -35.85 -17.57 -39.28
CA SER A 703 -36.23 -18.21 -38.00
C SER A 703 -37.49 -19.09 -38.12
N PRO A 704 -37.77 -19.97 -37.13
CA PRO A 704 -38.98 -19.72 -36.34
C PRO A 704 -38.87 -20.02 -34.82
N LYS A 705 -39.79 -19.45 -34.04
CA LYS A 705 -40.22 -19.94 -32.72
C LYS A 705 -41.55 -20.70 -32.90
N ILE A 706 -41.87 -21.67 -32.05
CA ILE A 706 -43.24 -21.95 -31.54
C ILE A 706 -43.21 -22.99 -30.39
N THR A 707 -44.14 -22.81 -29.45
CA THR A 707 -44.62 -23.74 -28.38
C THR A 707 -46.07 -23.32 -28.07
N PRO A 708 -46.92 -24.03 -27.27
CA PRO A 708 -46.69 -25.25 -26.48
C PRO A 708 -47.82 -26.32 -26.67
N SER A 709 -48.09 -27.13 -25.62
CA SER A 709 -49.18 -28.13 -25.40
C SER A 709 -48.80 -29.62 -25.66
N THR A 710 -49.32 -30.67 -24.98
CA THR A 710 -49.98 -30.83 -23.65
C THR A 710 -49.95 -32.32 -23.24
N SER A 711 -49.89 -32.61 -21.93
CA SER A 711 -50.30 -33.86 -21.23
C SER A 711 -50.59 -35.18 -21.98
N SER A 712 -49.97 -36.30 -21.52
CA SER A 712 -50.67 -37.35 -20.72
C SER A 712 -49.77 -38.56 -20.41
N SER A 713 -50.23 -39.44 -19.51
CA SER A 713 -49.48 -40.51 -18.84
C SER A 713 -49.75 -41.91 -19.41
N VAL A 714 -48.76 -42.81 -19.30
CA VAL A 714 -48.98 -44.27 -19.22
C VAL A 714 -48.05 -44.85 -18.13
N ASN A 715 -48.53 -45.86 -17.39
CA ASN A 715 -47.78 -46.53 -16.32
C ASN A 715 -46.99 -47.75 -16.83
N HIS A 716 -45.94 -48.13 -16.11
CA HIS A 716 -45.56 -49.54 -15.96
C HIS A 716 -45.39 -49.90 -14.47
N LYS A 717 -45.69 -51.16 -14.12
CA LYS A 717 -45.75 -51.70 -12.74
C LYS A 717 -44.67 -52.76 -12.50
N SER A 718 -44.56 -53.15 -11.22
CA SER A 718 -43.92 -54.37 -10.68
C SER A 718 -42.38 -54.35 -10.55
N SER A 719 -41.77 -54.97 -9.53
CA SER A 719 -42.28 -55.43 -8.20
C SER A 719 -41.15 -55.93 -7.30
N ASN A 720 -41.34 -55.84 -5.96
CA ASN A 720 -40.68 -56.68 -4.92
C ASN A 720 -39.14 -56.46 -4.71
N THR A 721 -38.51 -56.73 -3.55
CA THR A 721 -38.97 -57.31 -2.25
C THR A 721 -38.04 -56.91 -1.08
N ARG A 722 -38.57 -56.87 0.16
CA ARG A 722 -37.86 -57.01 1.48
C ARG A 722 -36.85 -55.89 1.86
N SER A 723 -36.56 -55.59 3.15
CA SER A 723 -37.05 -56.07 4.47
C SER A 723 -36.61 -55.14 5.65
N ALA A 724 -37.29 -55.25 6.81
CA ALA A 724 -36.91 -54.78 8.18
C ALA A 724 -36.76 -53.25 8.41
N THR A 725 -37.30 -52.57 9.46
CA THR A 725 -37.39 -52.76 10.95
C THR A 725 -36.03 -52.67 11.66
N SER A 726 -35.84 -52.01 12.82
CA SER A 726 -36.74 -51.42 13.84
C SER A 726 -36.16 -50.10 14.40
N PHE A 727 -36.92 -49.11 14.89
CA PHE A 727 -37.58 -49.04 16.21
C PHE A 727 -36.70 -49.38 17.43
N TRP A 728 -36.48 -48.39 18.32
CA TRP A 728 -36.46 -48.55 19.79
C TRP A 728 -36.76 -47.21 20.50
N ARG A 729 -37.35 -47.27 21.70
CA ARG A 729 -37.74 -46.11 22.52
C ARG A 729 -37.69 -46.48 24.01
N GLN A 730 -36.86 -45.79 24.78
CA GLN A 730 -36.95 -45.63 26.25
C GLN A 730 -36.49 -44.20 26.57
N THR A 731 -37.06 -43.34 27.42
CA THR A 731 -37.96 -43.41 28.59
C THR A 731 -37.34 -43.91 29.90
N THR A 732 -36.77 -42.97 30.66
CA THR A 732 -36.56 -43.07 32.11
C THR A 732 -37.09 -41.80 32.78
N THR A 733 -37.96 -41.94 33.78
CA THR A 733 -38.48 -40.82 34.60
C THR A 733 -38.07 -41.00 36.06
N SER A 734 -37.64 -39.93 36.71
CA SER A 734 -37.45 -39.87 38.17
C SER A 734 -37.77 -38.46 38.68
N SER A 735 -38.62 -38.38 39.70
CA SER A 735 -39.17 -37.13 40.25
C SER A 735 -38.70 -36.86 41.68
N GLY A 736 -38.44 -35.60 42.02
CA GLY A 736 -38.13 -35.16 43.39
C GLY A 736 -38.50 -33.69 43.63
N ASN A 737 -39.19 -33.42 44.73
CA ASN A 737 -39.59 -32.07 45.19
C ASN A 737 -38.39 -31.32 45.83
N SER A 738 -38.41 -30.02 46.14
CA SER A 738 -39.55 -29.19 46.59
C SER A 738 -39.43 -27.66 46.40
N SER A 739 -40.54 -27.08 45.92
CA SER A 739 -41.15 -25.77 46.27
C SER A 739 -40.34 -24.63 46.95
N LEU A 740 -40.56 -23.40 46.46
CA LEU A 740 -41.35 -22.38 47.19
C LEU A 740 -41.90 -21.27 46.26
N LYS A 741 -42.79 -20.41 46.79
CA LYS A 741 -43.70 -19.54 46.02
C LYS A 741 -43.37 -18.05 46.16
N LYS A 742 -43.70 -17.24 45.14
CA LYS A 742 -44.46 -15.97 45.29
C LYS A 742 -45.17 -15.56 43.99
N LYS A 743 -46.25 -14.80 44.11
CA LYS A 743 -47.12 -14.30 43.01
C LYS A 743 -47.02 -12.78 42.93
N SER A 744 -47.27 -12.18 41.75
CA SER A 744 -48.14 -10.98 41.63
C SER A 744 -48.50 -10.62 40.18
N THR A 745 -49.82 -10.66 39.88
CA THR A 745 -50.59 -9.72 39.04
C THR A 745 -50.08 -9.24 37.66
N THR A 746 -50.79 -9.65 36.62
CA THR A 746 -51.09 -8.84 35.41
C THR A 746 -52.05 -7.67 35.74
N PRO A 747 -52.10 -6.63 34.90
CA PRO A 747 -53.36 -6.37 34.17
C PRO A 747 -53.17 -6.36 32.63
N SER A 748 -54.19 -5.94 31.88
CA SER A 748 -54.44 -6.40 30.50
C SER A 748 -54.64 -5.30 29.44
N LYS A 749 -54.35 -5.67 28.18
CA LYS A 749 -54.87 -5.10 26.91
C LYS A 749 -54.60 -3.62 26.57
N SER A 750 -53.84 -3.43 25.49
CA SER A 750 -54.27 -2.59 24.36
C SER A 750 -53.64 -3.11 23.07
N GLU A 751 -54.36 -3.02 21.95
CA GLU A 751 -53.82 -3.37 20.62
C GLU A 751 -53.01 -2.19 20.05
N GLY A 752 -51.94 -2.46 19.31
CA GLY A 752 -51.10 -1.41 18.74
C GLY A 752 -50.06 -1.94 17.76
N THR A 753 -50.27 -1.73 16.46
CA THR A 753 -49.41 -2.23 15.38
C THR A 753 -48.10 -1.44 15.29
N THR A 754 -47.14 -1.74 16.16
CA THR A 754 -45.91 -0.94 16.32
C THR A 754 -44.94 -1.07 15.14
N ARG A 755 -44.98 -0.10 14.21
CA ARG A 755 -43.83 0.23 13.36
C ARG A 755 -42.68 0.73 14.26
N MET A 756 -41.67 -0.10 14.51
CA MET A 756 -40.46 0.36 15.22
C MET A 756 -39.61 1.30 14.34
N PRO A 757 -39.22 2.51 14.82
CA PRO A 757 -38.47 3.46 14.01
C PRO A 757 -36.97 3.13 13.90
N ALA A 758 -36.34 3.58 12.81
CA ALA A 758 -34.89 3.69 12.75
C ALA A 758 -34.44 4.93 13.56
N PHE A 759 -33.90 4.72 14.75
CA PHE A 759 -33.38 5.81 15.58
C PHE A 759 -31.92 6.16 15.28
N ASN A 760 -31.61 7.45 15.36
CA ASN A 760 -30.29 8.01 15.03
C ASN A 760 -29.28 7.77 16.17
N PHE A 761 -28.08 7.32 15.82
CA PHE A 761 -26.90 7.51 16.67
C PHE A 761 -26.03 8.65 16.10
N ILE A 762 -26.45 9.88 16.40
CA ILE A 762 -25.58 11.07 16.47
C ILE A 762 -25.93 11.82 17.74
N LYS A 763 -25.24 11.45 18.83
CA LYS A 763 -24.64 12.35 19.80
C LYS A 763 -23.26 11.77 20.13
#